data_AF-A0AAV8ERP9-F1
#
_entry.id   AF-A0AAV8ERP9-F1
#
_cell.length_a   1.000
_cell.length_b   1.000
_cell.length_c   1.000
_cell.angle_alpha   90.00
_cell.angle_beta   90.00
_cell.angle_gamma   90.00
#
_symmetry.space_group_name_H-M   'P 1'
#
loop_
_entity.id
_entity.type
_entity.pdbx_description
1 polymer ?
#
loop_
_entity_poly.entity_id
_entity_poly.type
_entity_poly.pdbx_seq_one_letter_code
_entity_poly.pdbx_strand_id
1 'polypeptide(L)'
;MAGKKRPSSSMEEPTEEQTEKAMASIPSSSKVTEKLKQMERRKVRKALDKERRRVASEGNQKSESKSESNTEEEQNPESELKQETKEPVTSVASTSLTQPGLHLDLFRGLSSQESSVREEAAERLVREEFARQGFALALAAVVAEIHAIKLDSLMKFIVEELEVSSGMKGEEAKDNLLGRLFAYASIARSSRISEQWMSDKNSSIVKDFVAEVTSLAAKKRYLSEPAVSVILDLVNKLPEEAVLTQVLEAPDLKDWFERAAKVGDPDALFLALKLQERVKAENDVLGNLLPCPFSANKFFARDHLLFLSPCFKESTFCLPRLHGLWPVVVNMLLPDMPALEETNPTNRSTKKHKKSKKGNSSEDSSVNLCNFCEVVIESSLLFSSHDRKCLALNILLLTLPKLSASNLQVILSSKVVYCLMDILSNKSSWLYKAGQHFLTEVMNFVGENLDRRIAAIVSLQKHSRGRFDNITKTQTVKQLIAKFDNADGCMHFVDSLISLFVDEGPISDEPSDQSQTTDENSEVGSAEDKDPLTNGNGTGSDTLKNWVIDTMPRVIKNLKLNSNLKTLTDEEIVRFSEDKFKVQAAIMKFLTVQGLFTASLGTEVTSFELQEKFTWPKAAISNALRESCIRQLQVLLEEAQKSEGARILNEFEPNDLASYFTRFVETVSNIPSVSLFTALGDEDDKAFKKLLKMESKLSNEERKVSPGTDSSRMHAMRFLLMQLLLQILLHPGEFHEAAIDLTICCKKAFSFLSQGNSEEEEEEEEGSAPQFMDVLVDTFLSLLPHSSGPLNYAIEQVFMKSKKHVTA
;
A
#
# COMPACT_ATOMS: atom_id res chain seq x y z
N MET A 1 -41.07 67.64 -45.93
CA MET A 1 -41.67 66.74 -46.94
C MET A 1 -41.04 65.37 -46.73
N ALA A 2 -41.77 64.44 -46.11
CA ALA A 2 -42.39 63.26 -46.76
C ALA A 2 -41.33 62.20 -47.13
N GLY A 3 -41.43 60.91 -46.83
CA GLY A 3 -42.45 60.09 -46.20
C GLY A 3 -42.01 58.61 -46.27
N LYS A 4 -42.48 57.82 -45.31
CA LYS A 4 -42.83 56.37 -45.33
C LYS A 4 -42.11 55.36 -46.28
N LYS A 5 -41.47 54.39 -45.60
CA LYS A 5 -41.70 52.91 -45.56
C LYS A 5 -41.30 51.97 -46.73
N ARG A 6 -40.46 50.98 -46.29
CA ARG A 6 -40.46 49.50 -46.51
C ARG A 6 -39.88 48.92 -47.82
N PRO A 7 -39.49 47.61 -47.87
CA PRO A 7 -39.12 46.62 -46.82
C PRO A 7 -37.81 45.81 -47.13
N SER A 8 -37.57 44.74 -46.34
CA SER A 8 -36.40 43.87 -46.05
C SER A 8 -35.89 42.85 -47.11
N SER A 9 -34.58 42.50 -47.10
CA SER A 9 -33.98 41.18 -46.73
C SER A 9 -32.44 41.04 -46.97
N SER A 10 -31.77 40.30 -46.06
CA SER A 10 -30.56 39.41 -46.15
C SER A 10 -29.10 39.86 -46.41
N MET A 11 -28.23 39.42 -45.46
CA MET A 11 -26.82 38.88 -45.54
C MET A 11 -25.66 39.89 -45.77
N GLU A 12 -24.45 39.84 -45.15
CA GLU A 12 -23.54 38.82 -44.56
C GLU A 12 -22.56 39.50 -43.51
N GLU A 13 -21.77 38.68 -42.78
CA GLU A 13 -20.70 38.89 -41.73
C GLU A 13 -19.61 39.98 -41.95
N PRO A 14 -18.69 40.40 -41.00
CA PRO A 14 -17.87 39.58 -40.06
C PRO A 14 -17.39 40.20 -38.69
N THR A 15 -16.52 39.45 -38.01
CA THR A 15 -15.84 39.57 -36.68
C THR A 15 -14.42 40.21 -36.69
N GLU A 16 -13.86 40.36 -35.46
CA GLU A 16 -12.45 40.58 -35.00
C GLU A 16 -12.02 42.02 -34.63
N GLU A 17 -11.24 42.34 -33.58
CA GLU A 17 -10.74 41.66 -32.35
C GLU A 17 -9.93 42.69 -31.50
N GLN A 18 -9.96 42.56 -30.15
CA GLN A 18 -8.98 42.96 -29.08
C GLN A 18 -8.55 44.45 -28.85
N THR A 19 -8.88 45.12 -27.71
CA THR A 19 -8.33 45.14 -26.30
C THR A 19 -6.93 45.79 -26.15
N GLU A 20 -6.63 46.73 -25.23
CA GLU A 20 -6.58 46.61 -23.76
C GLU A 20 -6.22 47.97 -23.06
N LYS A 21 -6.54 48.08 -21.74
CA LYS A 21 -5.96 48.93 -20.65
C LYS A 21 -6.53 50.31 -20.23
N ALA A 22 -6.80 50.34 -18.91
CA ALA A 22 -6.73 51.43 -17.92
C ALA A 22 -7.96 52.34 -17.65
N MET A 23 -8.72 52.02 -16.59
CA MET A 23 -9.21 53.02 -15.63
C MET A 23 -9.55 52.37 -14.28
N ALA A 24 -8.88 52.83 -13.23
CA ALA A 24 -9.09 52.46 -11.82
C ALA A 24 -9.35 53.74 -11.02
N SER A 25 -10.39 53.76 -10.15
CA SER A 25 -10.36 54.31 -8.78
C SER A 25 -11.77 54.63 -8.21
N ILE A 26 -12.42 53.68 -7.51
CA ILE A 26 -13.25 53.88 -6.28
C ILE A 26 -13.32 52.50 -5.55
N PRO A 27 -13.08 52.37 -4.23
CA PRO A 27 -13.06 51.08 -3.53
C PRO A 27 -14.45 50.60 -3.09
N SER A 28 -14.75 49.32 -3.34
CA SER A 28 -15.99 48.64 -2.95
C SER A 28 -16.00 48.23 -1.47
N SER A 29 -17.15 48.42 -0.81
CA SER A 29 -17.43 48.14 0.62
C SER A 29 -17.31 46.65 1.04
N SER A 30 -17.03 45.74 0.11
CA SER A 30 -16.93 44.29 0.34
C SER A 30 -15.68 43.85 1.12
N LYS A 31 -14.54 44.55 0.96
CA LYS A 31 -13.27 44.17 1.59
C LYS A 31 -13.24 44.41 3.11
N VAL A 32 -14.03 45.36 3.61
CA VAL A 32 -14.10 45.68 5.05
C VAL A 32 -14.93 44.62 5.79
N THR A 33 -16.05 44.18 5.21
CA THR A 33 -16.88 43.09 5.75
C THR A 33 -16.16 41.74 5.79
N GLU A 34 -15.28 41.49 4.83
CA GLU A 34 -14.52 40.23 4.77
C GLU A 34 -13.36 40.22 5.77
N LYS A 35 -12.66 41.35 5.95
CA LYS A 35 -11.65 41.51 7.02
C LYS A 35 -12.25 41.38 8.43
N LEU A 36 -13.46 41.90 8.65
CA LEU A 36 -14.17 41.76 9.93
C LEU A 36 -14.55 40.29 10.22
N LYS A 37 -15.09 39.57 9.23
CA LYS A 37 -15.38 38.12 9.34
C LYS A 37 -14.11 37.29 9.56
N GLN A 38 -12.99 37.67 8.94
CA GLN A 38 -11.71 36.99 9.13
C GLN A 38 -11.11 37.26 10.52
N MET A 39 -11.31 38.46 11.05
CA MET A 39 -10.90 38.84 12.41
C MET A 39 -11.72 38.13 13.49
N GLU A 40 -13.04 38.00 13.30
CA GLU A 40 -13.91 37.20 14.17
C GLU A 40 -13.54 35.71 14.15
N ARG A 41 -13.28 35.13 12.97
CA ARG A 41 -12.80 33.74 12.85
C ARG A 41 -11.45 33.53 13.54
N ARG A 42 -10.54 34.50 13.48
CA ARG A 42 -9.26 34.48 14.22
C ARG A 42 -9.47 34.59 15.74
N LYS A 43 -10.43 35.40 16.21
CA LYS A 43 -10.77 35.50 17.64
C LYS A 43 -11.39 34.20 18.16
N VAL A 44 -12.28 33.57 17.40
CA VAL A 44 -12.89 32.27 17.75
C VAL A 44 -11.82 31.17 17.81
N ARG A 45 -10.88 31.12 16.86
CA ARG A 45 -9.75 30.17 16.90
C ARG A 45 -8.82 30.39 18.10
N LYS A 46 -8.50 31.64 18.45
CA LYS A 46 -7.69 31.95 19.65
C LYS A 46 -8.39 31.59 20.95
N ALA A 47 -9.72 31.71 21.02
CA ALA A 47 -10.51 31.28 22.18
C ALA A 47 -10.52 29.75 22.33
N LEU A 48 -10.66 29.03 21.21
CA LEU A 48 -10.64 27.56 21.18
C LEU A 48 -9.26 26.98 21.52
N ASP A 49 -8.18 27.67 21.13
CA ASP A 49 -6.81 27.26 21.44
C ASP A 49 -6.43 27.54 22.90
N LYS A 50 -6.97 28.63 23.48
CA LYS A 50 -6.84 28.95 24.91
C LYS A 50 -7.55 27.92 25.79
N GLU A 51 -8.69 27.41 25.35
CA GLU A 51 -9.43 26.34 26.05
C GLU A 51 -8.70 25.00 25.99
N ARG A 52 -8.10 24.64 24.84
CA ARG A 52 -7.29 23.40 24.72
C ARG A 52 -6.06 23.40 25.62
N ARG A 53 -5.37 24.54 25.75
CA ARG A 53 -4.20 24.66 26.65
C ARG A 53 -4.59 24.55 28.13
N ARG A 54 -5.81 24.98 28.49
CA ARG A 54 -6.33 24.86 29.86
C ARG A 54 -6.63 23.41 30.22
N VAL A 55 -7.24 22.66 29.31
CA VAL A 55 -7.51 21.22 29.48
C VAL A 55 -6.22 20.39 29.55
N ALA A 56 -5.19 20.74 28.76
CA ALA A 56 -3.89 20.06 28.82
C ALA A 56 -3.13 20.32 30.14
N SER A 57 -3.26 21.52 30.73
CA SER A 57 -2.64 21.82 32.03
C SER A 57 -3.31 21.13 33.22
N GLU A 58 -4.60 20.79 33.11
CA GLU A 58 -5.35 20.08 34.16
C GLU A 58 -5.12 18.56 34.15
N GLY A 59 -4.70 17.99 33.01
CA GLY A 59 -4.31 16.58 32.90
C GLY A 59 -2.97 16.22 33.54
N ASN A 60 -2.07 17.20 33.72
CA ASN A 60 -0.68 16.94 34.12
C ASN A 60 -0.43 17.04 35.64
N GLN A 61 -1.47 17.23 36.47
CA GLN A 61 -1.35 17.31 37.94
C GLN A 61 -1.79 16.04 38.69
N LYS A 62 -2.12 14.94 37.99
CA LYS A 62 -2.58 13.68 38.61
C LYS A 62 -1.64 12.48 38.46
N SER A 63 -0.43 12.67 37.91
CA SER A 63 0.53 11.59 37.71
C SER A 63 1.94 12.00 38.14
N GLU A 64 2.12 12.34 39.41
CA GLU A 64 3.44 12.41 40.03
C GLU A 64 3.30 12.24 41.56
N SER A 65 3.24 11.00 42.02
CA SER A 65 3.80 10.61 43.32
C SER A 65 3.86 9.09 43.47
N LYS A 66 5.04 8.62 43.90
CA LYS A 66 5.44 7.29 44.38
C LYS A 66 6.09 6.33 43.37
N SER A 67 7.40 6.54 43.23
CA SER A 67 8.44 5.54 42.99
C SER A 67 8.89 4.87 44.30
N GLU A 68 9.15 3.56 44.28
CA GLU A 68 10.13 2.74 45.05
C GLU A 68 9.70 1.26 44.92
N SER A 69 10.31 0.43 44.07
CA SER A 69 11.60 -0.29 44.15
C SER A 69 11.54 -1.66 44.87
N ASN A 70 12.14 -2.66 44.21
CA ASN A 70 12.59 -4.00 44.67
C ASN A 70 11.55 -5.14 44.69
N THR A 71 11.85 -6.42 44.44
CA THR A 71 12.78 -7.25 43.61
C THR A 71 12.23 -8.69 43.77
N GLU A 72 12.60 -9.60 42.87
CA GLU A 72 12.69 -11.08 43.06
C GLU A 72 11.43 -11.98 42.88
N GLU A 73 11.42 -12.63 41.70
CA GLU A 73 11.35 -14.07 41.39
C GLU A 73 10.64 -15.11 42.29
N GLU A 74 9.85 -15.93 41.58
CA GLU A 74 9.63 -17.39 41.67
C GLU A 74 9.15 -18.05 42.99
N GLN A 75 7.92 -18.59 42.97
CA GLN A 75 7.62 -20.04 42.92
C GLN A 75 6.13 -20.32 43.22
N ASN A 76 5.55 -21.23 42.43
CA ASN A 76 4.25 -21.91 42.60
C ASN A 76 4.49 -23.24 43.38
N PRO A 77 3.52 -24.12 43.73
CA PRO A 77 2.05 -24.03 43.79
C PRO A 77 1.43 -24.67 45.08
N GLU A 78 0.10 -24.84 45.05
CA GLU A 78 -0.74 -25.83 45.77
C GLU A 78 -1.28 -25.49 47.17
N SER A 79 -2.60 -25.29 47.26
CA SER A 79 -3.51 -26.36 47.72
C SER A 79 -4.97 -25.91 47.75
N GLU A 80 -5.82 -26.86 47.40
CA GLU A 80 -7.26 -26.75 47.21
C GLU A 80 -8.08 -26.75 48.52
N LEU A 81 -9.32 -26.26 48.38
CA LEU A 81 -10.55 -26.76 49.02
C LEU A 81 -10.73 -26.58 50.55
N LYS A 82 -11.63 -25.65 50.94
CA LYS A 82 -13.03 -25.98 51.31
C LYS A 82 -13.81 -24.79 51.88
N GLN A 83 -15.02 -24.66 51.34
CA GLN A 83 -16.16 -23.94 51.91
C GLN A 83 -16.65 -24.61 53.20
N GLU A 84 -17.14 -23.82 54.16
CA GLU A 84 -18.53 -23.83 54.66
C GLU A 84 -18.62 -22.95 55.93
N THR A 85 -19.28 -21.78 55.84
CA THR A 85 -20.68 -21.52 56.24
C THR A 85 -20.91 -21.46 57.76
N LYS A 86 -21.16 -20.25 58.29
CA LYS A 86 -22.33 -19.87 59.14
C LYS A 86 -22.09 -18.55 59.90
N GLU A 87 -22.91 -17.55 59.58
CA GLU A 87 -23.30 -16.43 60.47
C GLU A 87 -24.17 -16.96 61.66
N PRO A 88 -24.67 -16.16 62.66
CA PRO A 88 -24.74 -14.70 62.76
C PRO A 88 -24.54 -14.09 64.19
N VAL A 89 -24.76 -12.77 64.30
CA VAL A 89 -25.46 -12.03 65.40
C VAL A 89 -24.66 -10.87 66.05
N THR A 90 -25.02 -9.63 65.65
CA THR A 90 -25.13 -8.32 66.37
C THR A 90 -24.00 -7.88 67.31
N SER A 91 -23.50 -6.64 67.39
CA SER A 91 -23.94 -5.27 67.09
C SER A 91 -22.67 -4.39 67.31
N VAL A 92 -22.44 -3.26 66.63
CA VAL A 92 -22.77 -1.89 67.07
C VAL A 92 -22.09 -0.93 66.06
N ALA A 93 -22.77 0.17 65.77
CA ALA A 93 -22.41 1.24 64.84
C ALA A 93 -21.05 1.93 65.11
N SER A 94 -20.45 2.51 64.05
CA SER A 94 -19.91 3.88 64.04
C SER A 94 -19.41 4.31 62.64
N THR A 95 -20.16 5.24 62.05
CA THR A 95 -19.72 6.45 61.28
C THR A 95 -18.59 6.39 60.24
N SER A 96 -19.04 6.62 59.00
CA SER A 96 -18.53 7.57 57.98
C SER A 96 -17.14 7.40 57.38
N LEU A 97 -17.12 6.95 56.12
CA LEU A 97 -16.33 7.53 55.03
C LEU A 97 -17.15 7.37 53.73
N THR A 98 -17.54 8.48 53.14
CA THR A 98 -18.36 8.62 51.93
C THR A 98 -17.69 7.98 50.72
N GLN A 99 -18.16 6.78 50.34
CA GLN A 99 -18.04 6.23 48.99
C GLN A 99 -19.24 6.67 48.14
N PRO A 100 -19.12 6.78 46.80
CA PRO A 100 -20.27 6.99 45.93
C PRO A 100 -21.02 5.65 45.79
N GLY A 101 -21.79 5.30 46.81
CA GLY A 101 -22.68 4.14 46.77
C GLY A 101 -23.92 4.47 45.95
N LEU A 102 -24.29 3.58 45.03
CA LEU A 102 -25.62 3.57 44.39
C LEU A 102 -26.69 3.66 45.48
N HIS A 103 -27.45 4.75 45.52
CA HIS A 103 -28.57 4.93 46.45
C HIS A 103 -29.67 3.92 46.10
N LEU A 104 -29.63 2.74 46.72
CA LEU A 104 -30.65 1.68 46.58
C LEU A 104 -32.07 2.18 46.97
N ASP A 105 -32.16 3.25 47.75
CA ASP A 105 -33.42 3.90 48.11
C ASP A 105 -34.15 4.52 46.90
N LEU A 106 -33.42 4.86 45.83
CA LEU A 106 -33.99 5.35 44.57
C LEU A 106 -34.86 4.27 43.89
N PHE A 107 -34.50 3.00 44.07
CA PHE A 107 -35.20 1.86 43.46
C PHE A 107 -36.40 1.38 44.29
N ARG A 108 -36.49 1.75 45.57
CA ARG A 108 -37.57 1.33 46.48
C ARG A 108 -38.95 1.83 46.03
N GLY A 109 -39.00 3.04 45.44
CA GLY A 109 -40.25 3.63 44.92
C GLY A 109 -40.79 2.91 43.67
N LEU A 110 -39.93 2.24 42.90
CA LEU A 110 -40.31 1.48 41.69
C LEU A 110 -41.12 0.24 42.01
N SER A 111 -40.95 -0.32 43.21
CA SER A 111 -41.69 -1.49 43.70
C SER A 111 -43.03 -1.12 44.37
N SER A 112 -43.41 0.17 44.35
CA SER A 112 -44.67 0.63 44.96
C SER A 112 -45.90 0.13 44.18
N GLN A 113 -47.01 -0.12 44.88
CA GLN A 113 -48.29 -0.49 44.25
C GLN A 113 -48.97 0.70 43.55
N GLU A 114 -48.66 1.93 43.93
CA GLU A 114 -49.23 3.14 43.33
C GLU A 114 -48.48 3.56 42.05
N SER A 115 -49.25 3.89 41.00
CA SER A 115 -48.69 4.30 39.71
C SER A 115 -47.90 5.60 39.78
N SER A 116 -48.40 6.57 40.54
CA SER A 116 -47.77 7.88 40.75
C SER A 116 -46.38 7.76 41.40
N VAL A 117 -46.23 6.88 42.39
CA VAL A 117 -44.97 6.66 43.10
C VAL A 117 -43.94 5.96 42.22
N ARG A 118 -44.38 5.08 41.31
CA ARG A 118 -43.50 4.44 40.32
C ARG A 118 -43.05 5.42 39.24
N GLU A 119 -43.94 6.30 38.80
CA GLU A 119 -43.60 7.40 37.88
C GLU A 119 -42.56 8.32 38.54
N GLU A 120 -42.80 8.82 39.75
CA GLU A 120 -41.86 9.69 40.48
C GLU A 120 -40.48 9.03 40.71
N ALA A 121 -40.43 7.71 40.94
CA ALA A 121 -39.18 6.98 41.08
C ALA A 121 -38.42 6.84 39.75
N ALA A 122 -39.12 6.60 38.64
CA ALA A 122 -38.53 6.62 37.30
C ALA A 122 -38.05 8.04 36.91
N GLU A 123 -38.80 9.06 37.30
CA GLU A 123 -38.43 10.47 37.15
C GLU A 123 -37.14 10.83 37.89
N ARG A 124 -36.95 10.33 39.11
CA ARG A 124 -35.71 10.54 39.88
C ARG A 124 -34.50 9.82 39.25
N LEU A 125 -34.70 8.66 38.63
CA LEU A 125 -33.65 7.96 37.87
C LEU A 125 -33.14 8.77 36.67
N VAL A 126 -33.98 9.60 36.07
CA VAL A 126 -33.61 10.49 34.95
C VAL A 126 -32.69 11.64 35.40
N ARG A 127 -32.74 12.04 36.68
CA ARG A 127 -32.04 13.24 37.21
C ARG A 127 -30.61 12.99 37.72
N GLU A 128 -30.17 11.74 37.89
CA GLU A 128 -28.89 11.44 38.55
C GLU A 128 -27.65 11.76 37.68
N GLU A 129 -26.71 12.52 38.27
CA GLU A 129 -25.60 13.15 37.54
C GLU A 129 -24.35 12.26 37.39
N PHE A 130 -24.09 11.33 38.33
CA PHE A 130 -22.75 10.75 38.49
C PHE A 130 -22.58 9.27 38.03
N ALA A 131 -23.64 8.58 37.59
CA ALA A 131 -23.55 7.20 37.05
C ALA A 131 -24.51 6.91 35.88
N ARG A 132 -24.64 7.86 34.94
CA ARG A 132 -25.68 7.87 33.90
C ARG A 132 -25.79 6.62 33.02
N GLN A 133 -24.69 5.93 32.72
CA GLN A 133 -24.76 4.72 31.89
C GLN A 133 -25.37 3.53 32.65
N GLY A 134 -25.08 3.40 33.95
CA GLY A 134 -25.70 2.40 34.83
C GLY A 134 -27.17 2.73 35.11
N PHE A 135 -27.48 4.01 35.33
CA PHE A 135 -28.86 4.46 35.52
C PHE A 135 -29.71 4.34 34.25
N ALA A 136 -29.15 4.57 33.06
CA ALA A 136 -29.85 4.33 31.79
C ALA A 136 -30.22 2.85 31.61
N LEU A 137 -29.33 1.93 31.99
CA LEU A 137 -29.64 0.50 31.95
C LEU A 137 -30.75 0.16 32.95
N ALA A 138 -30.70 0.72 34.15
CA ALA A 138 -31.71 0.49 35.17
C ALA A 138 -33.08 1.09 34.76
N LEU A 139 -33.08 2.30 34.19
CA LEU A 139 -34.27 2.93 33.63
C LEU A 139 -34.85 2.11 32.47
N ALA A 140 -34.01 1.52 31.61
CA ALA A 140 -34.48 0.63 30.55
C ALA A 140 -35.23 -0.58 31.10
N ALA A 141 -34.70 -1.21 32.17
CA ALA A 141 -35.36 -2.33 32.85
C ALA A 141 -36.68 -1.91 33.52
N VAL A 142 -36.68 -0.75 34.18
CA VAL A 142 -37.88 -0.17 34.81
C VAL A 142 -38.98 0.09 33.81
N VAL A 143 -38.66 0.76 32.70
CA VAL A 143 -39.63 1.07 31.65
C VAL A 143 -40.14 -0.20 30.98
N ALA A 144 -39.29 -1.23 30.84
CA ALA A 144 -39.72 -2.53 30.29
C ALA A 144 -40.74 -3.23 31.21
N GLU A 145 -40.49 -3.28 32.52
CA GLU A 145 -41.36 -4.01 33.46
C GLU A 145 -42.64 -3.23 33.82
N ILE A 146 -42.53 -1.91 34.05
CA ILE A 146 -43.62 -1.11 34.60
C ILE A 146 -44.49 -0.53 33.47
N HIS A 147 -45.49 -1.31 33.07
CA HIS A 147 -46.44 -0.96 32.00
C HIS A 147 -47.31 0.26 32.31
N ALA A 148 -47.42 0.64 33.58
CA ALA A 148 -48.15 1.83 34.00
C ALA A 148 -47.52 3.15 33.54
N ILE A 149 -46.19 3.17 33.33
CA ILE A 149 -45.48 4.35 32.81
C ILE A 149 -45.88 4.53 31.34
N LYS A 150 -46.57 5.64 31.04
CA LYS A 150 -46.94 6.01 29.67
C LYS A 150 -45.74 6.63 28.94
N LEU A 151 -45.41 6.11 27.77
CA LEU A 151 -44.25 6.57 27.00
C LEU A 151 -44.36 8.05 26.60
N ASP A 152 -45.55 8.50 26.18
CA ASP A 152 -45.79 9.90 25.80
C ASP A 152 -45.55 10.87 26.97
N SER A 153 -45.97 10.47 28.18
CA SER A 153 -45.73 11.26 29.40
C SER A 153 -44.25 11.27 29.76
N LEU A 154 -43.58 10.11 29.69
CA LEU A 154 -42.15 10.00 30.00
C LEU A 154 -41.28 10.81 29.04
N MET A 155 -41.58 10.79 27.74
CA MET A 155 -40.84 11.58 26.75
C MET A 155 -41.01 13.08 26.98
N LYS A 156 -42.21 13.57 27.31
CA LYS A 156 -42.44 14.97 27.70
C LYS A 156 -41.66 15.34 28.96
N PHE A 157 -41.72 14.47 29.97
CA PHE A 157 -41.01 14.66 31.22
C PHE A 157 -39.48 14.80 31.03
N ILE A 158 -38.88 13.97 30.17
CA ILE A 158 -37.45 14.07 29.82
C ILE A 158 -37.11 15.45 29.23
N VAL A 159 -37.99 16.00 28.39
CA VAL A 159 -37.79 17.32 27.78
C VAL A 159 -37.95 18.44 28.80
N GLU A 160 -38.89 18.33 29.73
CA GLU A 160 -39.16 19.34 30.76
C GLU A 160 -38.05 19.39 31.82
N GLU A 161 -37.64 18.24 32.37
CA GLU A 161 -36.67 18.22 33.47
C GLU A 161 -35.23 18.49 33.05
N LEU A 162 -34.84 18.03 31.87
CA LEU A 162 -33.47 18.19 31.39
C LEU A 162 -33.35 19.40 30.46
N GLU A 163 -34.14 20.46 30.67
CA GLU A 163 -34.08 21.69 29.87
C GLU A 163 -32.71 22.37 29.93
N VAL A 164 -32.25 22.80 28.76
CA VAL A 164 -31.00 23.53 28.62
C VAL A 164 -31.36 25.00 28.40
N SER A 165 -31.34 25.77 29.48
CA SER A 165 -31.57 27.22 29.41
C SER A 165 -30.29 27.95 28.99
N SER A 166 -30.44 29.15 28.40
CA SER A 166 -29.32 29.97 27.94
C SER A 166 -28.40 30.49 29.06
N GLY A 167 -28.81 30.35 30.33
CA GLY A 167 -28.04 30.76 31.50
C GLY A 167 -27.16 29.68 32.13
N MET A 168 -27.25 28.43 31.64
CA MET A 168 -26.52 27.29 32.23
C MET A 168 -25.03 27.32 31.91
N LYS A 169 -24.21 26.78 32.82
CA LYS A 169 -22.78 26.59 32.57
C LYS A 169 -22.57 25.53 31.49
N GLY A 170 -21.47 25.64 30.74
CA GLY A 170 -21.20 24.76 29.60
C GLY A 170 -21.19 23.26 29.93
N GLU A 171 -20.68 22.88 31.10
CA GLU A 171 -20.66 21.47 31.53
C GLU A 171 -22.05 20.98 31.92
N GLU A 172 -22.80 21.76 32.69
CA GLU A 172 -24.18 21.46 33.10
C GLU A 172 -25.13 21.35 31.89
N ALA A 173 -24.99 22.24 30.92
CA ALA A 173 -25.73 22.19 29.66
C ALA A 173 -25.39 20.93 28.85
N LYS A 174 -24.10 20.56 28.78
CA LYS A 174 -23.64 19.34 28.11
C LYS A 174 -24.19 18.09 28.81
N ASP A 175 -24.21 18.13 30.13
CA ASP A 175 -24.70 17.07 31.00
C ASP A 175 -26.20 16.81 30.82
N ASN A 176 -27.02 17.86 30.79
CA ASN A 176 -28.45 17.73 30.52
C ASN A 176 -28.72 17.15 29.12
N LEU A 177 -27.95 17.56 28.10
CA LEU A 177 -28.09 17.01 26.75
C LEU A 177 -27.73 15.51 26.70
N LEU A 178 -26.67 15.09 27.39
CA LEU A 178 -26.30 13.69 27.49
C LEU A 178 -27.33 12.89 28.31
N GLY A 179 -27.85 13.47 29.40
CA GLY A 179 -28.93 12.88 30.19
C GLY A 179 -30.16 12.59 29.36
N ARG A 180 -30.60 13.53 28.52
CA ARG A 180 -31.73 13.32 27.59
C ARG A 180 -31.47 12.17 26.66
N LEU A 181 -30.28 12.15 26.04
CA LEU A 181 -29.91 11.11 25.10
C LEU A 181 -29.93 9.73 25.77
N PHE A 182 -29.38 9.61 26.98
CA PHE A 182 -29.40 8.36 27.74
C PHE A 182 -30.80 7.94 28.16
N ALA A 183 -31.69 8.89 28.50
CA ALA A 183 -33.09 8.60 28.77
C ALA A 183 -33.81 8.04 27.53
N TYR A 184 -33.63 8.66 26.35
CA TYR A 184 -34.16 8.11 25.10
C TYR A 184 -33.54 6.75 24.74
N ALA A 185 -32.24 6.55 24.98
CA ALA A 185 -31.58 5.25 24.82
C ALA A 185 -32.25 4.17 25.69
N SER A 186 -32.62 4.54 26.92
CA SER A 186 -33.32 3.65 27.85
C SER A 186 -34.69 3.23 27.32
N ILE A 187 -35.45 4.19 26.76
CA ILE A 187 -36.75 3.92 26.15
C ILE A 187 -36.59 3.00 24.93
N ALA A 188 -35.67 3.27 24.01
CA ALA A 188 -35.40 2.37 22.87
C ALA A 188 -35.02 0.95 23.33
N ARG A 189 -34.19 0.85 24.38
CA ARG A 189 -33.73 -0.43 24.95
C ARG A 189 -34.79 -1.18 25.77
N SER A 190 -35.87 -0.53 26.19
CA SER A 190 -36.98 -1.19 26.89
C SER A 190 -37.89 -2.04 25.99
N SER A 191 -37.80 -1.90 24.66
CA SER A 191 -38.71 -2.53 23.67
C SER A 191 -40.18 -2.06 23.69
N ARG A 192 -40.59 -1.26 24.68
CA ARG A 192 -41.96 -0.75 24.84
C ARG A 192 -42.49 0.03 23.64
N ILE A 193 -41.64 0.79 22.93
CA ILE A 193 -42.05 1.49 21.69
C ILE A 193 -42.53 0.49 20.64
N SER A 194 -41.80 -0.63 20.47
CA SER A 194 -42.15 -1.67 19.50
C SER A 194 -43.46 -2.35 19.87
N GLU A 195 -43.65 -2.69 21.15
CA GLU A 195 -44.89 -3.29 21.66
C GLU A 195 -46.11 -2.37 21.51
N GLN A 196 -45.95 -1.08 21.80
CA GLN A 196 -47.02 -0.08 21.63
C GLN A 196 -47.39 0.08 20.16
N TRP A 197 -46.40 0.16 19.25
CA TRP A 197 -46.67 0.24 17.80
C TRP A 197 -47.32 -1.04 17.27
N MET A 198 -46.91 -2.21 17.75
CA MET A 198 -47.53 -3.49 17.37
C MET A 198 -49.00 -3.59 17.85
N SER A 199 -49.32 -2.97 18.98
CA SER A 199 -50.68 -2.91 19.53
C SER A 199 -51.55 -1.87 18.80
N ASP A 200 -50.97 -0.73 18.44
CA ASP A 200 -51.62 0.33 17.67
C ASP A 200 -50.69 0.85 16.55
N LYS A 201 -50.90 0.31 15.34
CA LYS A 201 -50.11 0.68 14.16
C LYS A 201 -50.26 2.14 13.74
N ASN A 202 -51.30 2.83 14.20
CA ASN A 202 -51.53 4.25 13.93
C ASN A 202 -50.86 5.17 14.95
N SER A 203 -50.25 4.61 16.00
CA SER A 203 -49.57 5.38 17.03
C SER A 203 -48.41 6.19 16.44
N SER A 204 -48.36 7.49 16.73
CA SER A 204 -47.25 8.38 16.34
C SER A 204 -45.98 8.19 17.17
N ILE A 205 -46.01 7.32 18.18
CA ILE A 205 -44.93 7.15 19.18
C ILE A 205 -43.54 6.97 18.55
N VAL A 206 -43.45 6.21 17.44
CA VAL A 206 -42.18 5.99 16.73
C VAL A 206 -41.71 7.28 16.05
N LYS A 207 -42.62 8.02 15.39
CA LYS A 207 -42.30 9.29 14.73
C LYS A 207 -41.89 10.35 15.75
N ASP A 208 -42.62 10.46 16.85
CA ASP A 208 -42.36 11.42 17.92
C ASP A 208 -41.00 11.14 18.58
N PHE A 209 -40.68 9.87 18.85
CA PHE A 209 -39.37 9.48 19.36
C PHE A 209 -38.23 9.83 18.39
N VAL A 210 -38.38 9.49 17.10
CA VAL A 210 -37.36 9.79 16.08
C VAL A 210 -37.17 11.30 15.92
N ALA A 211 -38.24 12.09 15.97
CA ALA A 211 -38.19 13.55 15.93
C ALA A 211 -37.38 14.13 17.10
N GLU A 212 -37.65 13.69 18.33
CA GLU A 212 -36.94 14.16 19.52
C GLU A 212 -35.44 13.82 19.48
N VAL A 213 -35.09 12.58 19.10
CA VAL A 213 -33.69 12.14 19.01
C VAL A 213 -32.95 12.85 17.87
N THR A 214 -33.61 13.10 16.74
CA THR A 214 -33.05 13.85 15.61
C THR A 214 -32.84 15.33 15.96
N SER A 215 -33.79 15.93 16.67
CA SER A 215 -33.66 17.29 17.22
C SER A 215 -32.46 17.39 18.16
N LEU A 216 -32.25 16.37 19.01
CA LEU A 216 -31.11 16.30 19.91
C LEU A 216 -29.76 16.17 19.16
N ALA A 217 -29.72 15.35 18.10
CA ALA A 217 -28.55 15.19 17.23
C ALA A 217 -28.10 16.53 16.62
N ALA A 218 -29.06 17.38 16.23
CA ALA A 218 -28.79 18.67 15.62
C ALA A 218 -28.21 19.73 16.59
N LYS A 219 -28.29 19.53 17.91
CA LYS A 219 -27.85 20.54 18.89
C LYS A 219 -26.34 20.68 18.99
N LYS A 220 -25.60 19.56 19.05
CA LYS A 220 -24.14 19.52 19.20
C LYS A 220 -23.55 18.30 18.49
N ARG A 221 -22.38 18.48 17.86
CA ARG A 221 -21.70 17.43 17.09
C ARG A 221 -21.42 16.14 17.88
N TYR A 222 -21.08 16.24 19.17
CA TYR A 222 -20.80 15.05 20.00
C TYR A 222 -22.06 14.23 20.33
N LEU A 223 -23.26 14.75 20.08
CA LEU A 223 -24.54 14.04 20.29
C LEU A 223 -25.00 13.29 19.05
N SER A 224 -24.49 13.64 17.87
CA SER A 224 -24.99 13.15 16.59
C SER A 224 -24.77 11.65 16.41
N GLU A 225 -23.53 11.14 16.44
CA GLU A 225 -23.25 9.69 16.33
C GLU A 225 -23.92 8.86 17.47
N PRO A 226 -23.93 9.32 18.73
CA PRO A 226 -24.70 8.65 19.78
C PRO A 226 -26.21 8.65 19.55
N ALA A 227 -26.79 9.72 19.00
CA ALA A 227 -28.21 9.78 18.63
C ALA A 227 -28.53 8.82 17.49
N VAL A 228 -27.66 8.69 16.48
CA VAL A 228 -27.76 7.65 15.45
C VAL A 228 -27.81 6.27 16.11
N SER A 229 -26.95 6.02 17.10
CA SER A 229 -26.93 4.73 17.82
C SER A 229 -28.26 4.46 18.56
N VAL A 230 -28.87 5.48 19.17
CA VAL A 230 -30.19 5.36 19.82
C VAL A 230 -31.30 5.05 18.81
N ILE A 231 -31.28 5.70 17.63
CA ILE A 231 -32.24 5.40 16.55
C ILE A 231 -32.04 3.96 16.07
N LEU A 232 -30.80 3.51 15.90
CA LEU A 232 -30.50 2.14 15.48
C LEU A 232 -30.90 1.09 16.54
N ASP A 233 -30.72 1.37 17.82
CA ASP A 233 -31.20 0.53 18.93
C ASP A 233 -32.73 0.31 18.83
N LEU A 234 -33.48 1.36 18.48
CA LEU A 234 -34.93 1.26 18.23
C LEU A 234 -35.23 0.46 16.95
N VAL A 235 -34.58 0.80 15.82
CA VAL A 235 -34.81 0.17 14.51
C VAL A 235 -34.57 -1.34 14.55
N ASN A 236 -33.55 -1.80 15.29
CA ASN A 236 -33.23 -3.22 15.44
C ASN A 236 -34.36 -4.03 16.10
N LYS A 237 -35.25 -3.37 16.83
CA LYS A 237 -36.39 -3.98 17.54
C LYS A 237 -37.74 -3.79 16.83
N LEU A 238 -37.76 -2.96 15.80
CA LEU A 238 -38.96 -2.69 15.02
C LEU A 238 -39.08 -3.69 13.85
N PRO A 239 -40.31 -4.07 13.46
CA PRO A 239 -40.54 -4.79 12.22
C PRO A 239 -40.27 -3.90 11.01
N GLU A 240 -39.96 -4.50 9.86
CA GLU A 240 -39.61 -3.76 8.63
C GLU A 240 -40.70 -2.77 8.19
N GLU A 241 -41.97 -3.16 8.36
CA GLU A 241 -43.14 -2.31 8.08
C GLU A 241 -43.11 -1.00 8.89
N ALA A 242 -42.76 -1.07 10.18
CA ALA A 242 -42.67 0.11 11.03
C ALA A 242 -41.51 1.03 10.63
N VAL A 243 -40.37 0.45 10.25
CA VAL A 243 -39.22 1.23 9.80
C VAL A 243 -39.54 1.98 8.50
N LEU A 244 -40.23 1.34 7.55
CA LEU A 244 -40.69 1.97 6.31
C LEU A 244 -41.71 3.08 6.55
N THR A 245 -42.73 2.83 7.37
CA THR A 245 -43.91 3.70 7.47
C THR A 245 -43.81 4.77 8.56
N GLN A 246 -42.96 4.58 9.57
CA GLN A 246 -42.82 5.49 10.69
C GLN A 246 -41.45 6.15 10.75
N VAL A 247 -40.36 5.38 10.70
CA VAL A 247 -39.00 5.93 10.85
C VAL A 247 -38.59 6.69 9.60
N LEU A 248 -38.63 6.05 8.42
CA LEU A 248 -38.21 6.69 7.16
C LEU A 248 -39.17 7.79 6.69
N GLU A 249 -40.43 7.74 7.13
CA GLU A 249 -41.44 8.77 6.86
C GLU A 249 -41.48 9.89 7.91
N ALA A 250 -40.57 9.90 8.90
CA ALA A 250 -40.47 10.97 9.87
C ALA A 250 -39.90 12.25 9.20
N PRO A 251 -40.58 13.41 9.31
CA PRO A 251 -40.19 14.63 8.61
C PRO A 251 -38.81 15.14 9.04
N ASP A 252 -38.51 15.13 10.35
CA ASP A 252 -37.21 15.60 10.87
C ASP A 252 -36.04 14.77 10.35
N LEU A 253 -36.25 13.47 10.14
CA LEU A 253 -35.23 12.56 9.58
C LEU A 253 -35.02 12.83 8.08
N LYS A 254 -36.10 13.03 7.32
CA LYS A 254 -36.02 13.41 5.90
C LYS A 254 -35.28 14.74 5.73
N ASP A 255 -35.65 15.75 6.52
CA ASP A 255 -34.99 17.05 6.53
C ASP A 255 -33.51 16.94 6.93
N TRP A 256 -33.17 16.02 7.84
CA TRP A 256 -31.78 15.74 8.18
C TRP A 256 -31.02 15.14 6.99
N PHE A 257 -31.56 14.13 6.31
CA PHE A 257 -30.91 13.52 5.14
C PHE A 257 -30.75 14.50 3.97
N GLU A 258 -31.74 15.33 3.69
CA GLU A 258 -31.66 16.35 2.63
C GLU A 258 -30.59 17.41 2.92
N ARG A 259 -30.49 17.88 4.17
CA ARG A 259 -29.43 18.82 4.58
C ARG A 259 -28.06 18.17 4.59
N ALA A 260 -27.97 16.94 5.08
CA ALA A 260 -26.75 16.16 5.14
C ALA A 260 -26.12 15.97 3.75
N ALA A 261 -26.94 15.69 2.74
CA ALA A 261 -26.50 15.54 1.36
C ALA A 261 -25.84 16.82 0.80
N LYS A 262 -26.21 18.01 1.30
CA LYS A 262 -25.68 19.31 0.85
C LYS A 262 -24.45 19.77 1.63
N VAL A 263 -24.46 19.56 2.96
CA VAL A 263 -23.44 20.11 3.87
C VAL A 263 -22.31 19.12 4.13
N GLY A 264 -22.58 17.81 3.99
CA GLY A 264 -21.65 16.75 4.35
C GLY A 264 -21.80 16.35 5.82
N ASP A 265 -22.58 15.32 6.08
CA ASP A 265 -22.80 14.80 7.44
C ASP A 265 -22.51 13.28 7.47
N PRO A 266 -21.41 12.85 8.13
CA PRO A 266 -21.04 11.44 8.20
C PRO A 266 -22.01 10.61 9.05
N ASP A 267 -22.68 11.21 10.04
CA ASP A 267 -23.62 10.51 10.93
C ASP A 267 -24.91 10.18 10.18
N ALA A 268 -25.42 11.15 9.42
CA ALA A 268 -26.58 10.96 8.56
C ALA A 268 -26.33 9.90 7.47
N LEU A 269 -25.15 9.93 6.83
CA LEU A 269 -24.75 8.91 5.85
C LEU A 269 -24.65 7.52 6.50
N PHE A 270 -24.08 7.43 7.70
CA PHE A 270 -23.98 6.17 8.45
C PHE A 270 -25.37 5.60 8.80
N LEU A 271 -26.29 6.45 9.28
CA LEU A 271 -27.67 6.06 9.57
C LEU A 271 -28.39 5.59 8.29
N ALA A 272 -28.28 6.33 7.19
CA ALA A 272 -28.89 5.98 5.91
C ALA A 272 -28.42 4.60 5.42
N LEU A 273 -27.11 4.33 5.47
CA LEU A 273 -26.55 3.03 5.08
C LEU A 273 -27.08 1.88 5.95
N LYS A 274 -27.19 2.10 7.28
CA LYS A 274 -27.71 1.09 8.20
C LYS A 274 -29.20 0.82 8.03
N LEU A 275 -30.00 1.85 7.74
CA LEU A 275 -31.41 1.70 7.40
C LEU A 275 -31.59 0.95 6.07
N GLN A 276 -30.74 1.24 5.08
CA GLN A 276 -30.77 0.53 3.80
C GLN A 276 -30.40 -0.96 3.95
N GLU A 277 -29.44 -1.30 4.81
CA GLU A 277 -29.10 -2.69 5.15
C GLU A 277 -30.30 -3.44 5.76
N ARG A 278 -31.09 -2.75 6.60
CA ARG A 278 -32.23 -3.34 7.33
C ARG A 278 -33.47 -3.59 6.48
N VAL A 279 -33.77 -2.70 5.54
CA VAL A 279 -35.09 -2.65 4.87
C VAL A 279 -35.02 -2.79 3.35
N LYS A 280 -33.84 -2.62 2.74
CA LYS A 280 -33.65 -2.61 1.28
C LYS A 280 -34.69 -1.73 0.57
N ALA A 281 -34.80 -0.48 1.00
CA ALA A 281 -35.74 0.46 0.40
C ALA A 281 -35.39 0.65 -1.09
N GLU A 282 -36.40 0.55 -1.96
CA GLU A 282 -36.27 0.79 -3.41
C GLU A 282 -36.70 2.21 -3.81
N ASN A 283 -37.21 2.98 -2.86
CA ASN A 283 -37.74 4.33 -3.06
C ASN A 283 -36.74 5.40 -2.58
N ASP A 284 -36.91 6.65 -3.04
CA ASP A 284 -36.06 7.82 -2.75
C ASP A 284 -36.16 8.36 -1.30
N VAL A 285 -36.50 7.49 -0.34
CA VAL A 285 -36.83 7.88 1.05
C VAL A 285 -35.57 8.24 1.86
N LEU A 286 -34.38 7.83 1.39
CA LEU A 286 -33.10 8.12 2.01
C LEU A 286 -32.43 9.39 1.43
N GLY A 287 -33.15 10.10 0.55
CA GLY A 287 -32.67 11.28 -0.16
C GLY A 287 -31.44 11.00 -1.03
N ASN A 288 -30.77 12.08 -1.44
CA ASN A 288 -29.60 12.02 -2.32
C ASN A 288 -28.34 11.41 -1.67
N LEU A 289 -28.38 11.00 -0.40
CA LEU A 289 -27.25 10.38 0.30
C LEU A 289 -26.91 8.98 -0.26
N LEU A 290 -27.91 8.26 -0.78
CA LEU A 290 -27.73 6.94 -1.38
C LEU A 290 -28.32 6.92 -2.80
N PRO A 291 -27.73 6.16 -3.74
CA PRO A 291 -28.27 6.05 -5.08
C PRO A 291 -29.60 5.30 -5.07
N CYS A 292 -30.54 5.71 -5.92
CA CYS A 292 -31.83 5.05 -6.11
C CYS A 292 -31.96 4.52 -7.57
N PRO A 293 -32.25 3.21 -7.78
CA PRO A 293 -32.23 2.13 -6.81
C PRO A 293 -30.80 1.86 -6.29
N PHE A 294 -30.72 1.41 -5.05
CA PHE A 294 -29.45 1.19 -4.35
C PHE A 294 -28.69 -0.02 -4.88
N SER A 295 -27.40 0.18 -5.14
CA SER A 295 -26.44 -0.90 -5.39
C SER A 295 -25.03 -0.43 -5.05
N ALA A 296 -24.15 -1.34 -4.62
CA ALA A 296 -22.77 -1.01 -4.30
C ALA A 296 -22.05 -0.33 -5.46
N ASN A 297 -22.23 -0.82 -6.70
CA ASN A 297 -21.57 -0.23 -7.88
C ASN A 297 -22.02 1.21 -8.16
N LYS A 298 -23.30 1.55 -7.92
CA LYS A 298 -23.77 2.94 -8.03
C LYS A 298 -23.29 3.80 -6.88
N PHE A 299 -23.13 3.23 -5.68
CA PHE A 299 -22.62 3.96 -4.52
C PHE A 299 -21.13 4.30 -4.71
N PHE A 300 -20.34 3.38 -5.24
CA PHE A 300 -18.93 3.58 -5.56
C PHE A 300 -18.68 4.16 -6.97
N ALA A 301 -19.73 4.65 -7.64
CA ALA A 301 -19.57 5.40 -8.87
C ALA A 301 -18.87 6.73 -8.57
N ARG A 302 -17.95 7.15 -9.45
CA ARG A 302 -17.11 8.34 -9.29
C ARG A 302 -17.90 9.59 -8.90
N ASP A 303 -18.99 9.87 -9.63
CA ASP A 303 -19.82 11.06 -9.40
C ASP A 303 -20.49 11.07 -8.03
N HIS A 304 -20.94 9.89 -7.55
CA HIS A 304 -21.57 9.78 -6.25
C HIS A 304 -20.55 9.91 -5.11
N LEU A 305 -19.35 9.32 -5.26
CA LEU A 305 -18.27 9.50 -4.29
C LEU A 305 -17.80 10.96 -4.22
N LEU A 306 -17.76 11.67 -5.35
CA LEU A 306 -17.45 13.11 -5.38
C LEU A 306 -18.51 13.91 -4.64
N PHE A 307 -19.79 13.58 -4.84
CA PHE A 307 -20.90 14.18 -4.11
C PHE A 307 -20.79 13.94 -2.60
N LEU A 308 -20.38 12.74 -2.17
CA LEU A 308 -20.21 12.37 -0.75
C LEU A 308 -18.86 12.78 -0.13
N SER A 309 -17.93 13.35 -0.90
CA SER A 309 -16.62 13.81 -0.42
C SER A 309 -16.69 14.67 0.87
N PRO A 310 -17.66 15.62 1.00
CA PRO A 310 -17.84 16.36 2.25
C PRO A 310 -18.13 15.49 3.47
N CYS A 311 -18.99 14.45 3.35
CA CYS A 311 -19.29 13.52 4.44
C CYS A 311 -18.02 12.79 4.91
N PHE A 312 -17.23 12.27 3.96
CA PHE A 312 -15.98 11.57 4.26
C PHE A 312 -14.96 12.48 4.95
N LYS A 313 -14.80 13.71 4.46
CA LYS A 313 -13.91 14.73 5.03
C LYS A 313 -14.33 15.16 6.44
N GLU A 314 -15.63 15.25 6.70
CA GLU A 314 -16.13 15.64 8.01
C GLU A 314 -15.98 14.51 9.05
N SER A 315 -15.87 13.24 8.67
CA SER A 315 -15.65 12.15 9.64
C SER A 315 -14.31 12.22 10.42
N THR A 316 -13.38 13.10 10.02
CA THR A 316 -12.07 13.28 10.68
C THR A 316 -12.16 13.72 12.15
N PHE A 317 -13.28 14.35 12.56
CA PHE A 317 -13.45 14.83 13.94
C PHE A 317 -13.38 13.73 15.01
N CYS A 318 -13.61 12.46 14.64
CA CYS A 318 -13.59 11.34 15.59
C CYS A 318 -12.18 10.89 15.99
N LEU A 319 -11.14 11.36 15.28
CA LEU A 319 -9.78 10.93 15.55
C LEU A 319 -9.39 11.16 17.03
N PRO A 320 -8.68 10.20 17.66
CA PRO A 320 -8.02 9.04 17.04
C PRO A 320 -8.95 7.85 16.72
N ARG A 321 -10.22 7.86 17.16
CA ARG A 321 -11.19 6.81 16.83
C ARG A 321 -11.66 6.94 15.38
N LEU A 322 -11.83 5.81 14.70
CA LEU A 322 -12.52 5.78 13.41
C LEU A 322 -14.04 5.89 13.59
N HIS A 323 -14.66 6.78 12.82
CA HIS A 323 -16.11 6.92 12.77
C HIS A 323 -16.79 5.61 12.31
N GLY A 324 -17.97 5.28 12.85
CA GLY A 324 -18.69 4.02 12.55
C GLY A 324 -19.08 3.80 11.07
N LEU A 325 -19.04 4.87 10.27
CA LEU A 325 -19.21 4.85 8.82
C LEU A 325 -18.18 3.96 8.11
N TRP A 326 -16.90 4.00 8.53
CA TRP A 326 -15.82 3.39 7.77
C TRP A 326 -15.89 1.87 7.69
N PRO A 327 -16.15 1.13 8.79
CA PRO A 327 -16.39 -0.32 8.71
C PRO A 327 -17.54 -0.70 7.76
N VAL A 328 -18.62 0.08 7.73
CA VAL A 328 -19.76 -0.18 6.85
C VAL A 328 -19.38 0.01 5.38
N VAL A 329 -18.71 1.12 5.05
CA VAL A 329 -18.24 1.40 3.69
C VAL A 329 -17.24 0.35 3.22
N VAL A 330 -16.27 -0.02 4.07
CA VAL A 330 -15.27 -1.06 3.74
C VAL A 330 -15.92 -2.42 3.54
N ASN A 331 -16.89 -2.82 4.38
CA ASN A 331 -17.61 -4.09 4.20
C ASN A 331 -18.45 -4.12 2.93
N MET A 332 -18.94 -2.96 2.47
CA MET A 332 -19.65 -2.85 1.19
C MET A 332 -18.70 -2.91 -0.01
N LEU A 333 -17.50 -2.32 0.14
CA LEU A 333 -16.47 -2.27 -0.90
C LEU A 333 -15.81 -3.64 -1.09
N LEU A 334 -15.49 -4.30 0.02
CA LEU A 334 -14.83 -5.59 0.12
C LEU A 334 -15.66 -6.50 1.05
N PRO A 335 -16.74 -7.12 0.52
CA PRO A 335 -17.54 -8.06 1.28
C PRO A 335 -16.70 -9.25 1.72
N ASP A 336 -16.97 -9.78 2.93
CA ASP A 336 -16.29 -10.97 3.40
C ASP A 336 -16.61 -12.15 2.47
N MET A 337 -15.58 -12.68 1.81
CA MET A 337 -15.70 -13.95 1.12
C MET A 337 -15.81 -15.03 2.20
N PRO A 338 -16.86 -15.87 2.22
CA PRO A 338 -16.89 -16.99 3.15
C PRO A 338 -15.64 -17.84 2.89
N ALA A 339 -14.84 -18.06 3.93
CA ALA A 339 -13.70 -18.97 3.88
C ALA A 339 -14.22 -20.32 3.39
N LEU A 340 -13.95 -20.66 2.14
CA LEU A 340 -14.14 -22.00 1.65
C LEU A 340 -13.05 -22.82 2.31
N GLU A 341 -13.40 -23.55 3.37
CA GLU A 341 -12.56 -24.62 3.88
C GLU A 341 -12.17 -25.52 2.70
N GLU A 342 -10.87 -25.63 2.46
CA GLU A 342 -10.28 -26.52 1.47
C GLU A 342 -10.73 -27.96 1.75
N THR A 343 -11.70 -28.44 0.97
CA THR A 343 -12.01 -29.87 0.88
C THR A 343 -12.09 -30.28 -0.59
N ASN A 344 -11.01 -30.92 -1.02
CA ASN A 344 -10.81 -31.85 -2.14
C ASN A 344 -11.79 -31.83 -3.34
N PRO A 345 -11.29 -31.69 -4.58
CA PRO A 345 -12.14 -31.76 -5.77
C PRO A 345 -12.33 -33.21 -6.20
N THR A 346 -13.47 -33.83 -5.89
CA THR A 346 -13.98 -34.94 -6.71
C THR A 346 -15.51 -34.99 -6.77
N ASN A 347 -15.98 -35.19 -8.01
CA ASN A 347 -17.30 -35.64 -8.45
C ASN A 347 -18.39 -34.59 -8.74
N ARG A 348 -18.55 -34.35 -10.05
CA ARG A 348 -19.76 -33.86 -10.71
C ARG A 348 -20.91 -34.86 -10.52
N SER A 349 -22.13 -34.36 -10.28
CA SER A 349 -23.28 -34.70 -11.14
C SER A 349 -24.46 -33.73 -10.94
N THR A 350 -25.20 -33.59 -12.03
CA THR A 350 -26.27 -32.65 -12.38
C THR A 350 -27.53 -32.73 -11.51
N LYS A 351 -28.17 -31.56 -11.23
CA LYS A 351 -29.60 -31.29 -11.54
C LYS A 351 -30.00 -29.83 -11.25
N LYS A 352 -30.75 -29.27 -12.19
CA LYS A 352 -31.30 -27.90 -12.26
C LYS A 352 -32.32 -27.63 -11.14
N HIS A 353 -32.16 -26.51 -10.43
CA HIS A 353 -33.11 -25.37 -10.36
C HIS A 353 -32.71 -24.40 -9.23
N LYS A 354 -32.86 -23.08 -9.50
CA LYS A 354 -33.41 -22.04 -8.59
C LYS A 354 -32.52 -20.78 -8.41
N LYS A 355 -33.05 -19.68 -8.98
CA LYS A 355 -32.79 -18.24 -8.74
C LYS A 355 -31.35 -17.74 -8.88
N SER A 356 -31.12 -17.04 -10.00
CA SER A 356 -30.04 -16.08 -10.20
C SER A 356 -30.08 -14.98 -9.13
N LYS A 357 -29.29 -15.13 -8.07
CA LYS A 357 -28.84 -13.99 -7.26
C LYS A 357 -27.64 -13.42 -8.00
N LYS A 358 -27.83 -12.28 -8.65
CA LYS A 358 -26.79 -11.53 -9.37
C LYS A 358 -25.76 -11.07 -8.33
N GLY A 359 -24.75 -11.91 -8.08
CA GLY A 359 -23.59 -11.55 -7.27
C GLY A 359 -22.70 -10.60 -8.06
N ASN A 360 -22.16 -9.59 -7.39
CA ASN A 360 -21.12 -8.73 -7.95
C ASN A 360 -20.00 -9.61 -8.52
N SER A 361 -19.56 -9.32 -9.74
CA SER A 361 -18.38 -9.98 -10.29
C SER A 361 -17.13 -9.51 -9.53
N SER A 362 -16.07 -10.34 -9.52
CA SER A 362 -14.79 -9.93 -8.92
C SER A 362 -14.21 -8.67 -9.58
N GLU A 363 -14.53 -8.43 -10.85
CA GLU A 363 -14.08 -7.26 -11.61
C GLU A 363 -14.77 -5.97 -11.14
N ASP A 364 -16.08 -6.03 -10.85
CA ASP A 364 -16.84 -4.88 -10.35
C ASP A 364 -16.27 -4.34 -9.02
N SER A 365 -15.84 -5.25 -8.13
CA SER A 365 -15.26 -4.88 -6.83
C SER A 365 -13.91 -4.17 -6.98
N SER A 366 -13.07 -4.59 -7.93
CA SER A 366 -11.80 -3.91 -8.20
C SER A 366 -12.00 -2.51 -8.78
N VAL A 367 -12.97 -2.33 -9.70
CA VAL A 367 -13.32 -1.00 -10.24
C VAL A 367 -13.84 -0.08 -9.13
N ASN A 368 -14.71 -0.59 -8.26
CA ASN A 368 -15.22 0.17 -7.11
C ASN A 368 -14.08 0.57 -6.16
N LEU A 369 -13.11 -0.32 -5.91
CA LEU A 369 -11.94 -0.03 -5.09
C LEU A 369 -11.07 1.06 -5.71
N CYS A 370 -10.80 1.00 -7.02
CA CYS A 370 -10.07 2.05 -7.73
C CYS A 370 -10.77 3.41 -7.58
N ASN A 371 -12.08 3.48 -7.88
CA ASN A 371 -12.85 4.72 -7.73
C ASN A 371 -12.82 5.26 -6.30
N PHE A 372 -12.94 4.37 -5.30
CA PHE A 372 -12.87 4.73 -3.89
C PHE A 372 -11.50 5.31 -3.52
N CYS A 373 -10.41 4.65 -3.90
CA CYS A 373 -9.05 5.10 -3.65
C CYS A 373 -8.78 6.46 -4.33
N GLU A 374 -9.09 6.60 -5.62
CA GLU A 374 -8.86 7.85 -6.37
C GLU A 374 -9.65 9.03 -5.81
N VAL A 375 -10.94 8.85 -5.50
CA VAL A 375 -11.83 9.95 -5.09
C VAL A 375 -11.73 10.25 -3.61
N VAL A 376 -11.81 9.22 -2.76
CA VAL A 376 -11.93 9.40 -1.30
C VAL A 376 -10.56 9.47 -0.65
N ILE A 377 -9.67 8.52 -0.92
CA ILE A 377 -8.34 8.52 -0.29
C ILE A 377 -7.48 9.63 -0.89
N GLU A 378 -7.24 9.56 -2.18
CA GLU A 378 -6.28 10.43 -2.86
C GLU A 378 -6.78 11.87 -2.97
N SER A 379 -7.90 12.09 -3.65
CA SER A 379 -8.37 13.44 -3.98
C SER A 379 -8.98 14.17 -2.78
N SER A 380 -9.58 13.43 -1.83
CA SER A 380 -10.32 14.05 -0.72
C SER A 380 -9.54 14.15 0.58
N LEU A 381 -8.77 13.10 0.96
CA LEU A 381 -8.13 13.02 2.27
C LEU A 381 -6.62 13.32 2.25
N LEU A 382 -5.85 12.75 1.31
CA LEU A 382 -4.38 12.85 1.31
C LEU A 382 -3.85 14.28 1.08
N PHE A 383 -4.48 15.07 0.21
CA PHE A 383 -4.07 16.47 -0.06
C PHE A 383 -4.62 17.49 0.95
N SER A 384 -5.10 17.04 2.11
CA SER A 384 -5.76 17.91 3.08
C SER A 384 -4.92 18.09 4.35
N SER A 385 -5.55 18.24 5.51
CA SER A 385 -4.86 18.40 6.80
C SER A 385 -4.10 17.14 7.23
N HIS A 386 -3.15 17.31 8.16
CA HIS A 386 -2.47 16.16 8.78
C HIS A 386 -3.46 15.15 9.39
N ASP A 387 -4.51 15.62 10.04
CA ASP A 387 -5.55 14.75 10.59
C ASP A 387 -6.24 13.92 9.49
N ARG A 388 -6.48 14.50 8.31
CA ARG A 388 -7.07 13.78 7.17
C ARG A 388 -6.10 12.79 6.54
N LYS A 389 -4.80 13.10 6.48
CA LYS A 389 -3.76 12.13 6.11
C LYS A 389 -3.75 10.94 7.08
N CYS A 390 -3.83 11.21 8.39
CA CYS A 390 -3.93 10.16 9.41
C CYS A 390 -5.19 9.30 9.22
N LEU A 391 -6.34 9.95 8.98
CA LEU A 391 -7.60 9.25 8.68
C LEU A 391 -7.47 8.35 7.45
N ALA A 392 -6.86 8.84 6.36
CA ALA A 392 -6.62 8.05 5.16
C ALA A 392 -5.81 6.79 5.45
N LEU A 393 -4.70 6.91 6.19
CA LEU A 393 -3.90 5.74 6.61
C LEU A 393 -4.73 4.75 7.45
N ASN A 394 -5.53 5.23 8.40
CA ASN A 394 -6.38 4.37 9.22
C ASN A 394 -7.47 3.65 8.41
N ILE A 395 -8.04 4.30 7.38
CA ILE A 395 -8.99 3.65 6.46
C ILE A 395 -8.29 2.59 5.63
N LEU A 396 -7.10 2.87 5.11
CA LEU A 396 -6.32 1.89 4.35
C LEU A 396 -5.96 0.68 5.23
N LEU A 397 -5.58 0.89 6.50
CA LEU A 397 -5.38 -0.19 7.47
C LEU A 397 -6.64 -1.06 7.65
N LEU A 398 -7.82 -0.44 7.71
CA LEU A 398 -9.08 -1.16 7.81
C LEU A 398 -9.37 -2.02 6.57
N THR A 399 -8.90 -1.60 5.39
CA THR A 399 -9.04 -2.39 4.16
C THR A 399 -8.04 -3.53 4.05
N LEU A 400 -6.82 -3.40 4.62
CA LEU A 400 -5.72 -4.35 4.42
C LEU A 400 -6.10 -5.83 4.59
N PRO A 401 -6.76 -6.27 5.68
CA PRO A 401 -7.04 -7.69 5.92
C PRO A 401 -7.90 -8.36 4.84
N LYS A 402 -8.63 -7.57 4.04
CA LYS A 402 -9.60 -8.04 3.04
C LYS A 402 -9.07 -8.03 1.61
N LEU A 403 -7.81 -7.66 1.39
CA LEU A 403 -7.27 -7.46 0.04
C LEU A 403 -6.69 -8.74 -0.58
N SER A 404 -6.87 -8.84 -1.90
CA SER A 404 -6.05 -9.69 -2.77
C SER A 404 -4.69 -9.03 -3.07
N ALA A 405 -3.76 -9.78 -3.64
CA ALA A 405 -2.47 -9.24 -4.07
C ALA A 405 -2.60 -8.16 -5.17
N SER A 406 -3.53 -8.33 -6.11
CA SER A 406 -3.80 -7.34 -7.17
C SER A 406 -4.32 -6.02 -6.62
N ASN A 407 -5.22 -6.08 -5.63
CA ASN A 407 -5.80 -4.89 -5.01
C ASN A 407 -4.80 -4.13 -4.12
N LEU A 408 -3.70 -4.77 -3.69
CA LEU A 408 -2.65 -4.09 -2.94
C LEU A 408 -1.96 -3.00 -3.79
N GLN A 409 -1.81 -3.22 -5.10
CA GLN A 409 -1.23 -2.22 -6.01
C GLN A 409 -2.14 -1.00 -6.18
N VAL A 410 -3.46 -1.18 -6.08
CA VAL A 410 -4.44 -0.08 -6.11
C VAL A 410 -4.32 0.79 -4.86
N ILE A 411 -4.12 0.18 -3.69
CA ILE A 411 -4.00 0.90 -2.42
C ILE A 411 -2.64 1.55 -2.24
N LEU A 412 -1.56 0.90 -2.66
CA LEU A 412 -0.22 1.49 -2.69
C LEU A 412 -0.02 2.31 -3.96
N SER A 413 -0.96 3.21 -4.24
CA SER A 413 -0.93 4.10 -5.41
C SER A 413 0.20 5.12 -5.34
N SER A 414 0.45 5.82 -6.45
CA SER A 414 1.48 6.87 -6.53
C SER A 414 1.31 7.92 -5.43
N LYS A 415 0.09 8.43 -5.22
CA LYS A 415 -0.21 9.46 -4.24
C LYS A 415 -0.06 8.97 -2.80
N VAL A 416 -0.43 7.71 -2.53
CA VAL A 416 -0.21 7.09 -1.21
C VAL A 416 1.29 6.91 -0.94
N VAL A 417 2.05 6.40 -1.91
CA VAL A 417 3.50 6.20 -1.76
C VAL A 417 4.23 7.54 -1.58
N TYR A 418 3.88 8.57 -2.33
CA TYR A 418 4.45 9.91 -2.12
C TYR A 418 4.09 10.50 -0.75
N CYS A 419 2.85 10.32 -0.29
CA CYS A 419 2.45 10.73 1.06
C CYS A 419 3.27 10.00 2.14
N LEU A 420 3.50 8.70 1.97
CA LEU A 420 4.36 7.93 2.89
C LEU A 420 5.81 8.42 2.86
N MET A 421 6.34 8.72 1.69
CA MET A 421 7.70 9.27 1.55
C MET A 421 7.83 10.63 2.26
N ASP A 422 6.87 11.53 2.07
CA ASP A 422 6.78 12.82 2.78
C ASP A 422 6.75 12.61 4.30
N ILE A 423 5.81 11.80 4.80
CA ILE A 423 5.62 11.53 6.23
C ILE A 423 6.87 10.89 6.86
N LEU A 424 7.44 9.87 6.23
CA LEU A 424 8.53 9.07 6.80
C LEU A 424 9.90 9.72 6.65
N SER A 425 10.09 10.64 5.70
CA SER A 425 11.33 11.42 5.60
C SER A 425 11.51 12.38 6.79
N ASN A 426 10.41 12.77 7.45
CA ASN A 426 10.42 13.75 8.53
C ASN A 426 10.07 13.14 9.90
N LYS A 427 11.11 12.73 10.65
CA LYS A 427 10.99 12.12 11.98
C LYS A 427 10.35 13.01 13.05
N SER A 428 10.35 14.33 12.88
CA SER A 428 9.75 15.26 13.85
C SER A 428 8.24 15.42 13.66
N SER A 429 7.70 14.98 12.53
CA SER A 429 6.26 15.00 12.27
C SER A 429 5.52 14.03 13.17
N TRP A 430 4.41 14.47 13.78
CA TRP A 430 3.57 13.57 14.57
C TRP A 430 2.97 12.41 13.74
N LEU A 431 2.82 12.61 12.42
CA LEU A 431 2.38 11.58 11.47
C LEU A 431 3.43 10.50 11.24
N TYR A 432 4.70 10.74 11.59
CA TYR A 432 5.77 9.78 11.39
C TYR A 432 5.44 8.43 12.04
N LYS A 433 4.91 8.43 13.27
CA LYS A 433 4.49 7.21 13.98
C LYS A 433 3.33 6.51 13.27
N ALA A 434 2.38 7.26 12.72
CA ALA A 434 1.27 6.70 11.95
C ALA A 434 1.77 6.05 10.64
N GLY A 435 2.71 6.70 9.95
CA GLY A 435 3.36 6.13 8.76
C GLY A 435 4.18 4.88 9.07
N GLN A 436 4.91 4.85 10.19
CA GLN A 436 5.65 3.67 10.62
C GLN A 436 4.70 2.50 10.94
N HIS A 437 3.65 2.76 11.72
CA HIS A 437 2.62 1.78 12.03
C HIS A 437 1.97 1.24 10.74
N PHE A 438 1.65 2.12 9.79
CA PHE A 438 1.11 1.71 8.49
C PHE A 438 2.05 0.73 7.76
N LEU A 439 3.34 1.05 7.66
CA LEU A 439 4.30 0.15 7.01
C LEU A 439 4.48 -1.18 7.75
N THR A 440 4.47 -1.16 9.08
CA THR A 440 4.53 -2.38 9.89
C THR A 440 3.33 -3.28 9.61
N GLU A 441 2.12 -2.72 9.55
CA GLU A 441 0.91 -3.49 9.23
C GLU A 441 0.89 -4.00 7.79
N VAL A 442 1.41 -3.22 6.83
CA VAL A 442 1.61 -3.70 5.44
C VAL A 442 2.56 -4.89 5.41
N MET A 443 3.68 -4.83 6.16
CA MET A 443 4.62 -5.95 6.25
C MET A 443 3.99 -7.19 6.89
N ASN A 444 3.20 -7.01 7.96
CA ASN A 444 2.47 -8.08 8.63
C ASN A 444 1.44 -8.73 7.68
N PHE A 445 0.71 -7.90 6.93
CA PHE A 445 -0.29 -8.35 5.96
C PHE A 445 0.31 -9.13 4.78
N VAL A 446 1.48 -8.68 4.28
CA VAL A 446 2.24 -9.39 3.24
C VAL A 446 2.62 -10.79 3.74
N GLY A 447 3.14 -10.88 4.98
CA GLY A 447 3.50 -12.15 5.61
C GLY A 447 4.40 -13.02 4.73
N GLU A 448 3.97 -14.26 4.50
CA GLU A 448 4.64 -15.25 3.63
C GLU A 448 3.98 -15.41 2.25
N ASN A 449 2.99 -14.58 1.92
CA ASN A 449 2.34 -14.64 0.61
C ASN A 449 3.22 -13.99 -0.47
N LEU A 450 3.65 -14.80 -1.45
CA LEU A 450 4.55 -14.39 -2.52
C LEU A 450 3.99 -13.25 -3.37
N ASP A 451 2.75 -13.37 -3.83
CA ASP A 451 2.11 -12.39 -4.71
C ASP A 451 1.95 -11.03 -4.01
N ARG A 452 1.54 -11.03 -2.73
CA ARG A 452 1.45 -9.80 -1.92
C ARG A 452 2.81 -9.15 -1.73
N ARG A 453 3.86 -9.95 -1.51
CA ARG A 453 5.24 -9.46 -1.33
C ARG A 453 5.74 -8.78 -2.59
N ILE A 454 5.59 -9.42 -3.73
CA ILE A 454 5.96 -8.86 -5.04
C ILE A 454 5.15 -7.58 -5.30
N ALA A 455 3.82 -7.61 -5.12
CA ALA A 455 2.96 -6.45 -5.32
C ALA A 455 3.36 -5.25 -4.44
N ALA A 456 3.72 -5.48 -3.17
CA ALA A 456 4.21 -4.44 -2.27
C ALA A 456 5.53 -3.82 -2.76
N ILE A 457 6.52 -4.66 -3.10
CA ILE A 457 7.84 -4.20 -3.58
C ILE A 457 7.67 -3.39 -4.87
N VAL A 458 6.94 -3.95 -5.85
CA VAL A 458 6.71 -3.31 -7.15
C VAL A 458 6.01 -1.96 -6.97
N SER A 459 4.97 -1.88 -6.16
CA SER A 459 4.23 -0.62 -5.96
C SER A 459 5.09 0.46 -5.28
N LEU A 460 5.80 0.09 -4.20
CA LEU A 460 6.69 1.01 -3.49
C LEU A 460 7.82 1.53 -4.39
N GLN A 461 8.41 0.66 -5.22
CA GLN A 461 9.56 1.03 -6.05
C GLN A 461 9.16 1.74 -7.33
N LYS A 462 8.08 1.31 -7.98
CA LYS A 462 7.51 1.99 -9.17
C LYS A 462 7.20 3.45 -8.87
N HIS A 463 6.52 3.71 -7.75
CA HIS A 463 6.08 5.07 -7.41
C HIS A 463 7.16 5.93 -6.73
N SER A 464 8.18 5.32 -6.11
CA SER A 464 9.33 6.05 -5.56
C SER A 464 10.51 6.20 -6.54
N ARG A 465 10.39 5.65 -7.76
CA ARG A 465 11.46 5.60 -8.76
C ARG A 465 12.73 4.91 -8.23
N GLY A 466 12.58 3.77 -7.55
CA GLY A 466 13.71 3.01 -7.01
C GLY A 466 14.28 3.54 -5.68
N ARG A 467 13.69 4.59 -5.08
CA ARG A 467 14.29 5.37 -3.98
C ARG A 467 13.50 5.35 -2.67
N PHE A 468 12.53 4.45 -2.51
CA PHE A 468 11.66 4.42 -1.32
C PHE A 468 12.47 4.42 -0.01
N ASP A 469 13.23 3.34 0.25
CA ASP A 469 14.03 3.19 1.47
C ASP A 469 15.08 4.32 1.63
N ASN A 470 15.61 4.86 0.52
CA ASN A 470 16.60 5.94 0.54
C ASN A 470 16.01 7.27 1.02
N ILE A 471 14.76 7.55 0.67
CA ILE A 471 14.04 8.80 1.02
C ILE A 471 13.42 8.67 2.41
N THR A 472 12.76 7.56 2.71
CA THR A 472 12.13 7.30 4.01
C THR A 472 13.13 6.97 5.12
N LYS A 473 14.38 6.64 4.76
CA LYS A 473 15.41 6.09 5.67
C LYS A 473 14.93 4.82 6.38
N THR A 474 14.02 4.06 5.77
CA THR A 474 13.58 2.74 6.25
C THR A 474 14.40 1.63 5.57
N GLN A 475 14.10 0.37 5.90
CA GLN A 475 14.68 -0.81 5.26
C GLN A 475 13.57 -1.75 4.76
N THR A 476 12.40 -1.19 4.45
CA THR A 476 11.17 -1.95 4.20
C THR A 476 11.31 -2.78 2.94
N VAL A 477 11.72 -2.17 1.82
CA VAL A 477 11.87 -2.91 0.57
C VAL A 477 13.03 -3.90 0.67
N LYS A 478 14.14 -3.50 1.31
CA LYS A 478 15.27 -4.42 1.56
C LYS A 478 14.86 -5.66 2.36
N GLN A 479 14.06 -5.50 3.42
CA GLN A 479 13.57 -6.62 4.24
C GLN A 479 12.63 -7.54 3.44
N LEU A 480 11.75 -6.99 2.60
CA LEU A 480 10.88 -7.79 1.75
C LEU A 480 11.68 -8.60 0.71
N ILE A 481 12.70 -7.99 0.08
CA ILE A 481 13.58 -8.67 -0.88
C ILE A 481 14.39 -9.79 -0.23
N ALA A 482 14.86 -9.58 1.01
CA ALA A 482 15.64 -10.58 1.74
C ALA A 482 14.87 -11.89 2.01
N LYS A 483 13.53 -11.87 1.92
CA LYS A 483 12.70 -13.07 2.12
C LYS A 483 12.55 -13.96 0.87
N PHE A 484 13.07 -13.58 -0.30
CA PHE A 484 13.10 -14.48 -1.46
C PHE A 484 14.28 -15.45 -1.31
N ASP A 485 14.02 -16.60 -0.70
CA ASP A 485 15.00 -17.62 -0.33
C ASP A 485 14.88 -18.93 -1.14
N ASN A 486 13.86 -19.04 -1.99
CA ASN A 486 13.56 -20.21 -2.82
C ASN A 486 13.52 -19.85 -4.32
N ALA A 487 13.79 -20.85 -5.16
CA ALA A 487 13.97 -20.67 -6.59
C ALA A 487 12.73 -20.12 -7.29
N ASP A 488 11.56 -20.70 -7.02
CA ASP A 488 10.29 -20.26 -7.61
C ASP A 488 9.98 -18.80 -7.25
N GLY A 489 10.12 -18.44 -5.97
CA GLY A 489 9.91 -17.07 -5.50
C GLY A 489 10.90 -16.08 -6.12
N CYS A 490 12.17 -16.47 -6.28
CA CYS A 490 13.17 -15.68 -6.98
C CYS A 490 12.81 -15.51 -8.46
N MET A 491 12.39 -16.56 -9.16
CA MET A 491 11.96 -16.52 -10.56
C MET A 491 10.77 -15.58 -10.75
N HIS A 492 9.70 -15.74 -9.96
CA HIS A 492 8.53 -14.87 -10.01
C HIS A 492 8.89 -13.40 -9.75
N PHE A 493 9.83 -13.14 -8.82
CA PHE A 493 10.30 -11.78 -8.55
C PHE A 493 11.15 -11.23 -9.71
N VAL A 494 12.03 -12.04 -10.32
CA VAL A 494 12.81 -11.65 -11.50
C VAL A 494 11.87 -11.32 -12.66
N ASP A 495 10.86 -12.14 -12.94
CA ASP A 495 9.86 -11.85 -13.99
C ASP A 495 9.14 -10.52 -13.74
N SER A 496 8.80 -10.24 -12.48
CA SER A 496 8.17 -8.98 -12.07
C SER A 496 9.12 -7.78 -12.22
N LEU A 497 10.42 -7.96 -11.96
CA LEU A 497 11.45 -6.95 -12.19
C LEU A 497 11.65 -6.67 -13.69
N ILE A 498 11.63 -7.72 -14.52
CA ILE A 498 11.72 -7.61 -15.98
C ILE A 498 10.51 -6.82 -16.51
N SER A 499 9.29 -7.18 -16.10
CA SER A 499 8.08 -6.41 -16.44
C SER A 499 8.19 -4.96 -15.98
N LEU A 500 8.66 -4.70 -14.75
CA LEU A 500 8.82 -3.34 -14.24
C LEU A 500 9.85 -2.51 -15.04
N PHE A 501 10.88 -3.14 -15.61
CA PHE A 501 11.88 -2.49 -16.46
C PHE A 501 11.34 -2.14 -17.85
N VAL A 502 10.52 -3.03 -18.42
CA VAL A 502 9.98 -2.93 -19.78
C VAL A 502 8.71 -2.07 -19.83
N ASP A 503 7.83 -2.20 -18.85
CA ASP A 503 6.55 -1.49 -18.77
C ASP A 503 6.72 -0.05 -18.27
N GLU A 504 6.92 0.88 -19.20
CA GLU A 504 6.65 2.30 -18.97
C GLU A 504 5.12 2.54 -18.99
N GLY A 505 4.43 2.10 -17.94
CA GLY A 505 3.07 2.58 -17.70
C GLY A 505 3.07 4.12 -17.60
N PRO A 506 2.02 4.83 -18.05
CA PRO A 506 1.96 6.28 -17.93
C PRO A 506 2.04 6.64 -16.44
N ILE A 507 3.22 7.10 -16.01
CA ILE A 507 3.36 7.77 -14.73
C ILE A 507 2.62 9.08 -14.93
N SER A 508 1.47 9.24 -14.27
CA SER A 508 0.79 10.53 -14.21
C SER A 508 1.73 11.49 -13.50
N ASP A 509 2.58 12.18 -14.27
CA ASP A 509 3.37 13.33 -13.83
C ASP A 509 2.38 14.47 -13.58
N GLU A 510 1.68 14.41 -12.45
CA GLU A 510 1.06 15.58 -11.87
C GLU A 510 2.08 16.15 -10.88
N PRO A 511 2.75 17.28 -11.19
CA PRO A 511 3.69 17.88 -10.27
C PRO A 511 2.92 18.27 -9.01
N SER A 512 3.46 17.83 -7.87
CA SER A 512 3.02 18.18 -6.53
C SER A 512 2.87 19.70 -6.42
N ASP A 513 1.63 20.18 -6.48
CA ASP A 513 1.29 21.56 -6.15
C ASP A 513 1.70 21.76 -4.69
N GLN A 514 2.78 22.52 -4.52
CA GLN A 514 3.32 22.90 -3.22
C GLN A 514 2.19 23.48 -2.37
N SER A 515 1.80 22.75 -1.34
CA SER A 515 0.98 23.30 -0.27
C SER A 515 1.78 24.41 0.42
N GLN A 516 1.58 25.66 -0.02
CA GLN A 516 1.90 26.83 0.77
C GLN A 516 1.00 26.83 2.01
N THR A 517 1.45 26.17 3.08
CA THR A 517 1.04 26.58 4.42
C THR A 517 1.97 27.71 4.83
N THR A 518 1.43 28.93 4.88
CA THR A 518 2.11 30.09 5.46
C THR A 518 2.41 29.80 6.93
N ASP A 519 3.64 29.40 7.24
CA ASP A 519 4.20 29.56 8.57
C ASP A 519 5.43 30.45 8.43
N GLU A 520 5.23 31.73 8.72
CA GLU A 520 6.32 32.67 8.95
C GLU A 520 6.96 32.32 10.29
N ASN A 521 8.02 31.50 10.24
CA ASN A 521 9.21 31.63 11.09
C ASN A 521 10.13 30.43 10.90
N SER A 522 11.18 30.61 10.11
CA SER A 522 12.50 30.00 10.31
C SER A 522 13.48 30.72 9.39
N GLU A 523 13.95 31.87 9.88
CA GLU A 523 15.18 32.46 9.39
C GLU A 523 16.36 31.71 10.02
N VAL A 524 17.40 31.49 9.21
CA VAL A 524 18.78 31.07 9.47
C VAL A 524 19.11 29.76 8.73
N GLY A 525 19.93 29.94 7.69
CA GLY A 525 20.32 28.90 6.75
C GLY A 525 21.58 28.13 7.13
N SER A 526 21.88 27.16 6.28
CA SER A 526 23.24 26.72 5.98
C SER A 526 23.28 26.34 4.51
N ALA A 527 24.18 27.00 3.79
CA ALA A 527 24.45 26.85 2.38
C ALA A 527 25.21 25.55 2.07
N GLU A 528 25.24 25.22 0.78
CA GLU A 528 26.09 24.23 0.10
C GLU A 528 25.57 22.79 0.08
N ASP A 529 24.70 22.51 -0.91
CA ASP A 529 25.02 21.57 -2.00
C ASP A 529 24.02 21.78 -3.14
N LYS A 530 24.48 22.39 -4.23
CA LYS A 530 23.70 22.58 -5.46
C LYS A 530 23.96 21.40 -6.39
N ASP A 531 23.12 20.37 -6.32
CA ASP A 531 22.94 19.47 -7.46
C ASP A 531 22.11 20.18 -8.55
N PRO A 532 22.51 20.14 -9.83
CA PRO A 532 21.83 20.86 -10.90
C PRO A 532 20.52 20.15 -11.26
N LEU A 533 19.45 20.53 -10.57
CA LEU A 533 18.09 20.13 -10.90
C LEU A 533 17.51 21.07 -11.97
N THR A 534 17.76 20.80 -13.25
CA THR A 534 16.89 21.20 -14.39
C THR A 534 17.40 20.61 -15.70
N ASN A 535 16.77 19.51 -16.15
CA ASN A 535 16.37 19.19 -17.54
C ASN A 535 16.34 17.67 -17.78
N GLY A 536 15.20 17.18 -18.28
CA GLY A 536 15.10 15.90 -18.97
C GLY A 536 14.13 14.90 -18.33
N ASN A 537 13.00 14.67 -19.01
CA ASN A 537 12.05 13.57 -18.76
C ASN A 537 12.70 12.16 -18.75
N GLY A 538 13.99 12.01 -19.10
CA GLY A 538 14.72 10.74 -19.06
C GLY A 538 15.35 10.37 -17.70
N THR A 539 15.63 11.32 -16.82
CA THR A 539 16.41 11.05 -15.59
C THR A 539 15.64 10.23 -14.54
N GLY A 540 14.32 10.37 -14.49
CA GLY A 540 13.46 9.69 -13.52
C GLY A 540 13.25 8.20 -13.83
N SER A 541 12.99 7.86 -15.09
CA SER A 541 12.85 6.45 -15.54
C SER A 541 14.15 5.68 -15.34
N ASP A 542 15.28 6.34 -15.61
CA ASP A 542 16.60 5.74 -15.46
C ASP A 542 16.94 5.37 -14.01
N THR A 543 16.47 6.12 -13.01
CA THR A 543 16.70 5.76 -11.60
C THR A 543 16.00 4.47 -11.19
N LEU A 544 14.76 4.24 -11.65
CA LEU A 544 14.03 2.99 -11.39
C LEU A 544 14.68 1.81 -12.12
N LYS A 545 15.03 2.00 -13.40
CA LYS A 545 15.68 0.97 -14.23
C LYS A 545 17.04 0.57 -13.65
N ASN A 546 17.83 1.53 -13.18
CA ASN A 546 19.08 1.24 -12.46
C ASN A 546 18.83 0.42 -11.18
N TRP A 547 17.82 0.80 -10.38
CA TRP A 547 17.47 0.03 -9.18
C TRP A 547 17.08 -1.42 -9.50
N VAL A 548 16.37 -1.67 -10.61
CA VAL A 548 16.04 -3.02 -11.08
C VAL A 548 17.33 -3.81 -11.38
N ILE A 549 18.22 -3.24 -12.19
CA ILE A 549 19.51 -3.85 -12.58
C ILE A 549 20.34 -4.19 -11.33
N ASP A 550 20.45 -3.27 -10.36
CA ASP A 550 21.22 -3.46 -9.13
C ASP A 550 20.58 -4.44 -8.13
N THR A 551 19.29 -4.73 -8.30
CA THR A 551 18.55 -5.65 -7.42
C THR A 551 18.72 -7.10 -7.86
N MET A 552 18.84 -7.38 -9.16
CA MET A 552 18.92 -8.75 -9.68
C MET A 552 20.04 -9.60 -9.05
N PRO A 553 21.29 -9.13 -8.90
CA PRO A 553 22.35 -9.92 -8.24
C PRO A 553 22.05 -10.21 -6.76
N ARG A 554 21.27 -9.36 -6.09
CA ARG A 554 20.91 -9.54 -4.68
C ARG A 554 19.91 -10.68 -4.49
N VAL A 555 19.05 -10.91 -5.49
CA VAL A 555 18.10 -12.03 -5.49
C VAL A 555 18.85 -13.36 -5.45
N ILE A 556 19.92 -13.50 -6.24
CA ILE A 556 20.77 -14.71 -6.24
C ILE A 556 21.45 -14.91 -4.89
N LYS A 557 21.95 -13.84 -4.26
CA LYS A 557 22.61 -13.90 -2.94
C LYS A 557 21.70 -14.35 -1.80
N ASN A 558 20.39 -14.23 -1.97
CA ASN A 558 19.41 -14.67 -0.97
C ASN A 558 19.11 -16.18 -1.07
N LEU A 559 19.32 -16.80 -2.25
CA LEU A 559 19.27 -18.24 -2.41
C LEU A 559 20.43 -18.88 -1.65
N LYS A 560 20.13 -19.36 -0.44
CA LYS A 560 21.10 -20.04 0.42
C LYS A 560 20.68 -21.50 0.59
N LEU A 561 21.67 -22.38 0.60
CA LEU A 561 21.47 -23.76 1.06
C LEU A 561 20.99 -23.71 2.52
N ASN A 562 19.84 -24.32 2.79
CA ASN A 562 19.30 -24.43 4.14
C ASN A 562 20.30 -25.21 5.01
N SER A 563 21.05 -24.50 5.87
CA SER A 563 22.07 -25.07 6.75
C SER A 563 21.51 -25.92 7.90
N ASN A 564 20.21 -26.19 7.90
CA ASN A 564 19.50 -26.80 9.03
C ASN A 564 19.42 -28.34 8.98
N LEU A 565 19.95 -29.00 7.94
CA LEU A 565 20.12 -30.45 7.93
C LEU A 565 21.60 -30.81 7.94
N LYS A 566 22.06 -31.45 9.02
CA LYS A 566 23.45 -31.88 9.25
C LYS A 566 23.93 -33.01 8.32
N THR A 567 23.15 -33.40 7.33
CA THR A 567 23.53 -34.30 6.23
C THR A 567 22.71 -33.91 5.01
N LEU A 568 23.20 -32.97 4.19
CA LEU A 568 22.63 -32.73 2.87
C LEU A 568 22.90 -33.95 2.00
N THR A 569 21.87 -34.44 1.33
CA THR A 569 22.00 -35.49 0.32
C THR A 569 22.60 -34.90 -0.97
N ASP A 570 23.35 -35.71 -1.72
CA ASP A 570 23.89 -35.28 -3.02
C ASP A 570 22.77 -34.77 -3.96
N GLU A 571 21.58 -35.36 -3.87
CA GLU A 571 20.39 -34.93 -4.62
C GLU A 571 19.93 -33.50 -4.28
N GLU A 572 19.99 -33.08 -3.02
CA GLU A 572 19.59 -31.73 -2.61
C GLU A 572 20.59 -30.67 -3.09
N ILE A 573 21.88 -31.03 -3.15
CA ILE A 573 22.94 -30.15 -3.66
C ILE A 573 22.81 -29.96 -5.17
N VAL A 574 22.47 -31.04 -5.89
CA VAL A 574 22.18 -31.01 -7.34
C VAL A 574 20.94 -30.15 -7.61
N ARG A 575 19.81 -30.41 -6.93
CA ARG A 575 18.60 -29.58 -7.10
C ARG A 575 18.83 -28.11 -6.81
N PHE A 576 19.53 -27.78 -5.72
CA PHE A 576 19.87 -26.39 -5.42
C PHE A 576 20.74 -25.74 -6.50
N SER A 577 21.68 -26.51 -7.08
CA SER A 577 22.54 -26.05 -8.17
C SER A 577 21.75 -25.76 -9.45
N GLU A 578 20.84 -26.67 -9.83
CA GLU A 578 19.93 -26.48 -10.97
C GLU A 578 19.03 -25.26 -10.78
N ASP A 579 18.47 -25.11 -9.58
CA ASP A 579 17.59 -24.00 -9.23
C ASP A 579 18.31 -22.65 -9.23
N LYS A 580 19.53 -22.61 -8.67
CA LYS A 580 20.39 -21.43 -8.76
C LYS A 580 20.72 -21.10 -10.21
N PHE A 581 21.04 -22.11 -11.03
CA PHE A 581 21.33 -21.94 -12.45
C PHE A 581 20.13 -21.35 -13.20
N LYS A 582 18.90 -21.83 -12.96
CA LYS A 582 17.68 -21.28 -13.60
C LYS A 582 17.53 -19.78 -13.34
N VAL A 583 17.72 -19.34 -12.10
CA VAL A 583 17.63 -17.92 -11.72
C VAL A 583 18.77 -17.10 -12.34
N GLN A 584 20.00 -17.63 -12.31
CA GLN A 584 21.16 -16.99 -12.97
C GLN A 584 20.96 -16.86 -14.48
N ALA A 585 20.45 -17.91 -15.14
CA ALA A 585 20.16 -17.93 -16.56
C ALA A 585 19.09 -16.89 -16.92
N ALA A 586 18.00 -16.79 -16.15
CA ALA A 586 16.96 -15.79 -16.37
C ALA A 586 17.52 -14.34 -16.29
N ILE A 587 18.31 -14.05 -15.25
CA ILE A 587 18.96 -12.74 -15.07
C ILE A 587 19.98 -12.47 -16.18
N MET A 588 20.83 -13.46 -16.52
CA MET A 588 21.83 -13.35 -17.59
C MET A 588 21.16 -12.97 -18.90
N LYS A 589 20.08 -13.66 -19.28
CA LYS A 589 19.35 -13.40 -20.53
C LYS A 589 18.82 -11.98 -20.58
N PHE A 590 18.18 -11.52 -19.50
CA PHE A 590 17.70 -10.15 -19.41
C PHE A 590 18.84 -9.13 -19.58
N LEU A 591 19.92 -9.26 -18.81
CA LEU A 591 21.05 -8.32 -18.86
C LEU A 591 21.73 -8.32 -20.24
N THR A 592 21.78 -9.48 -20.89
CA THR A 592 22.33 -9.68 -22.23
C THR A 592 21.47 -8.97 -23.28
N VAL A 593 20.16 -9.22 -23.28
CA VAL A 593 19.20 -8.60 -24.20
C VAL A 593 19.17 -7.08 -24.06
N GLN A 594 19.14 -6.57 -22.82
CA GLN A 594 19.06 -5.12 -22.58
C GLN A 594 20.42 -4.41 -22.68
N GLY A 595 21.52 -5.10 -22.38
CA GLY A 595 22.86 -4.51 -22.38
C GLY A 595 23.53 -4.49 -23.75
N LEU A 596 23.43 -5.60 -24.50
CA LEU A 596 24.28 -5.85 -25.67
C LEU A 596 23.54 -5.63 -26.99
N PHE A 597 22.21 -5.78 -26.98
CA PHE A 597 21.41 -5.83 -28.20
C PHE A 597 20.36 -4.73 -28.28
N THR A 598 20.00 -4.38 -29.51
CA THR A 598 18.86 -3.54 -29.85
C THR A 598 17.99 -4.22 -30.88
N ALA A 599 16.69 -3.96 -30.78
CA ALA A 599 15.70 -4.25 -31.81
C ALA A 599 14.94 -2.96 -32.14
N SER A 600 14.12 -2.95 -33.18
CA SER A 600 13.15 -1.86 -33.39
C SER A 600 12.35 -1.64 -32.09
N LEU A 601 12.27 -0.38 -31.61
CA LEU A 601 11.64 -0.10 -30.31
C LEU A 601 10.20 -0.63 -30.26
N GLY A 602 9.84 -1.27 -29.14
CA GLY A 602 8.49 -1.83 -28.93
C GLY A 602 8.21 -3.16 -29.62
N THR A 603 9.24 -3.90 -30.05
CA THR A 603 9.08 -5.22 -30.68
C THR A 603 9.28 -6.35 -29.67
N GLU A 604 8.30 -7.24 -29.56
CA GLU A 604 8.46 -8.56 -28.95
C GLU A 604 9.09 -9.47 -30.01
N VAL A 605 10.31 -9.94 -29.78
CA VAL A 605 11.04 -10.83 -30.69
C VAL A 605 11.01 -12.24 -30.12
N THR A 606 10.51 -13.21 -30.89
CA THR A 606 10.51 -14.61 -30.49
C THR A 606 11.66 -15.34 -31.17
N SER A 607 12.51 -16.01 -30.38
CA SER A 607 13.47 -16.98 -30.90
C SER A 607 12.85 -18.37 -30.88
N PHE A 608 12.68 -18.97 -32.06
CA PHE A 608 12.19 -20.35 -32.18
C PHE A 608 13.23 -21.36 -31.69
N GLU A 609 14.53 -21.05 -31.82
CA GLU A 609 15.62 -21.92 -31.37
C GLU A 609 15.71 -21.97 -29.85
N LEU A 610 15.54 -20.83 -29.18
CA LEU A 610 15.54 -20.75 -27.72
C LEU A 610 14.16 -21.05 -27.13
N GLN A 611 13.10 -21.03 -27.94
CA GLN A 611 11.69 -21.07 -27.50
C GLN A 611 11.35 -19.96 -26.50
N GLU A 612 11.97 -18.78 -26.71
CA GLU A 612 11.90 -17.66 -25.79
C GLU A 612 11.44 -16.38 -26.47
N LYS A 613 10.90 -15.47 -25.65
CA LYS A 613 10.43 -14.18 -26.08
C LYS A 613 11.22 -13.07 -25.41
N PHE A 614 11.67 -12.12 -26.21
CA PHE A 614 12.47 -10.98 -25.77
C PHE A 614 11.69 -9.70 -26.00
N THR A 615 11.67 -8.83 -24.99
CA THR A 615 10.95 -7.56 -25.03
C THR A 615 11.90 -6.42 -24.72
N TRP A 616 11.95 -5.43 -25.59
CA TRP A 616 12.66 -4.17 -25.32
C TRP A 616 11.66 -3.11 -24.81
N PRO A 617 12.10 -2.20 -23.92
CA PRO A 617 11.29 -1.05 -23.52
C PRO A 617 10.84 -0.21 -24.72
N LYS A 618 9.66 0.41 -24.60
CA LYS A 618 9.10 1.29 -25.65
C LYS A 618 9.93 2.55 -25.88
N ALA A 619 10.63 3.03 -24.84
CA ALA A 619 11.58 4.13 -24.93
C ALA A 619 13.02 3.58 -24.93
N ALA A 620 13.91 4.22 -25.69
CA ALA A 620 15.31 3.85 -25.70
C ALA A 620 15.92 4.02 -24.31
N ILE A 621 16.65 3.01 -23.85
CA ILE A 621 17.43 3.10 -22.60
C ILE A 621 18.72 3.89 -22.84
N SER A 622 19.18 4.60 -21.82
CA SER A 622 20.42 5.39 -21.88
C SER A 622 21.67 4.49 -21.94
N ASN A 623 22.78 5.04 -22.45
CA ASN A 623 24.06 4.32 -22.49
C ASN A 623 24.53 3.93 -21.09
N ALA A 624 24.31 4.79 -20.09
CA ALA A 624 24.63 4.49 -18.70
C ALA A 624 23.91 3.24 -18.16
N LEU A 625 22.63 3.05 -18.52
CA LEU A 625 21.86 1.86 -18.17
C LEU A 625 22.40 0.61 -18.87
N ARG A 626 22.78 0.71 -20.15
CA ARG A 626 23.37 -0.42 -20.89
C ARG A 626 24.70 -0.86 -20.30
N GLU A 627 25.59 0.10 -20.02
CA GLU A 627 26.84 -0.18 -19.32
C GLU A 627 26.58 -0.82 -17.95
N SER A 628 25.55 -0.38 -17.23
CA SER A 628 25.15 -1.00 -15.97
C SER A 628 24.74 -2.46 -16.16
N CYS A 629 23.94 -2.77 -17.19
CA CYS A 629 23.60 -4.16 -17.54
C CYS A 629 24.85 -5.00 -17.81
N ILE A 630 25.79 -4.49 -18.63
CA ILE A 630 27.03 -5.21 -18.96
C ILE A 630 27.90 -5.40 -17.72
N ARG A 631 28.04 -4.39 -16.85
CA ARG A 631 28.76 -4.50 -15.57
C ARG A 631 28.15 -5.57 -14.66
N GLN A 632 26.81 -5.60 -14.51
CA GLN A 632 26.16 -6.64 -13.72
C GLN A 632 26.30 -8.04 -14.36
N LEU A 633 26.32 -8.13 -15.68
CA LEU A 633 26.58 -9.37 -16.40
C LEU A 633 28.00 -9.89 -16.15
N GLN A 634 29.01 -9.01 -16.17
CA GLN A 634 30.39 -9.38 -15.81
C GLN A 634 30.49 -9.93 -14.39
N VAL A 635 29.83 -9.28 -13.42
CA VAL A 635 29.77 -9.74 -12.01
C VAL A 635 29.05 -11.07 -11.88
N LEU A 636 27.96 -11.28 -12.63
CA LEU A 636 27.20 -12.54 -12.63
C LEU A 636 28.06 -13.72 -13.13
N LEU A 637 28.83 -13.50 -14.19
CA LEU A 637 29.77 -14.50 -14.72
C LEU A 637 30.92 -14.77 -13.75
N GLU A 638 31.47 -13.75 -13.11
CA GLU A 638 32.47 -13.90 -12.04
C GLU A 638 31.94 -14.74 -10.87
N GLU A 639 30.70 -14.49 -10.43
CA GLU A 639 30.08 -15.25 -9.35
C GLU A 639 29.81 -16.71 -9.75
N ALA A 640 29.42 -16.97 -10.99
CA ALA A 640 29.27 -18.32 -11.52
C ALA A 640 30.61 -19.08 -11.44
N GLN A 641 31.70 -18.47 -11.94
CA GLN A 641 33.05 -19.03 -11.87
C GLN A 641 33.50 -19.35 -10.43
N LYS A 642 33.22 -18.44 -9.49
CA LYS A 642 33.53 -18.63 -8.06
C LYS A 642 32.77 -19.80 -7.44
N SER A 643 31.49 -19.94 -7.77
CA SER A 643 30.63 -20.97 -7.17
C SER A 643 30.94 -22.38 -7.69
N GLU A 644 31.51 -22.49 -8.90
CA GLU A 644 31.83 -23.76 -9.55
C GLU A 644 33.18 -24.34 -9.12
N GLY A 645 34.06 -23.54 -8.51
CA GLY A 645 35.31 -24.01 -7.90
C GLY A 645 35.13 -25.06 -6.78
N ALA A 646 33.90 -25.21 -6.24
CA ALA A 646 33.53 -26.21 -5.25
C ALA A 646 32.95 -27.53 -5.87
N ARG A 647 32.68 -27.57 -7.18
CA ARG A 647 31.99 -28.69 -7.86
C ARG A 647 32.88 -29.82 -8.38
N ILE A 648 34.17 -29.87 -7.99
CA ILE A 648 35.14 -30.89 -8.46
C ILE A 648 34.75 -32.35 -8.08
N LEU A 649 33.58 -32.59 -7.48
CA LEU A 649 33.20 -33.90 -6.98
C LEU A 649 32.04 -34.63 -7.69
N ASN A 650 31.30 -34.07 -8.66
CA ASN A 650 30.22 -34.87 -9.28
C ASN A 650 29.97 -34.64 -10.78
N GLU A 651 29.63 -35.75 -11.43
CA GLU A 651 29.77 -36.09 -12.85
C GLU A 651 28.55 -35.71 -13.72
N PHE A 652 27.68 -34.79 -13.28
CA PHE A 652 26.41 -34.51 -13.97
C PHE A 652 26.00 -33.03 -13.90
N GLU A 653 26.45 -32.22 -14.88
CA GLU A 653 25.58 -31.42 -15.76
C GLU A 653 26.40 -30.71 -16.87
N PRO A 654 25.92 -30.63 -18.13
CA PRO A 654 26.78 -30.34 -19.28
C PRO A 654 26.76 -28.89 -19.80
N ASN A 655 26.13 -27.93 -19.11
CA ASN A 655 26.07 -26.52 -19.54
C ASN A 655 26.23 -25.57 -18.34
N ASP A 656 27.45 -25.13 -18.09
CA ASP A 656 27.72 -24.01 -17.19
C ASP A 656 27.13 -22.69 -17.72
N LEU A 657 27.05 -21.67 -16.85
CA LEU A 657 26.49 -20.36 -17.22
C LEU A 657 27.28 -19.72 -18.37
N ALA A 658 28.57 -20.04 -18.47
CA ALA A 658 29.47 -19.59 -19.52
C ALA A 658 29.05 -20.10 -20.91
N SER A 659 28.92 -21.42 -21.08
CA SER A 659 28.48 -22.04 -22.34
C SER A 659 27.09 -21.54 -22.74
N TYR A 660 26.20 -21.40 -21.75
CA TYR A 660 24.84 -20.94 -21.98
C TYR A 660 24.82 -19.48 -22.47
N PHE A 661 25.64 -18.60 -21.89
CA PHE A 661 25.79 -17.22 -22.37
C PHE A 661 26.33 -17.15 -23.80
N THR A 662 27.42 -17.87 -24.13
CA THR A 662 27.99 -17.85 -25.48
C THR A 662 26.97 -18.32 -26.51
N ARG A 663 26.32 -19.47 -26.27
CA ARG A 663 25.28 -19.99 -27.15
C ARG A 663 24.12 -19.00 -27.31
N PHE A 664 23.71 -18.36 -26.22
CA PHE A 664 22.65 -17.36 -26.26
C PHE A 664 23.04 -16.14 -27.10
N VAL A 665 24.24 -15.59 -26.92
CA VAL A 665 24.76 -14.46 -27.71
C VAL A 665 24.87 -14.82 -29.19
N GLU A 666 25.42 -15.99 -29.52
CA GLU A 666 25.49 -16.48 -30.91
C GLU A 666 24.08 -16.59 -31.53
N THR A 667 23.13 -17.17 -30.80
CA THR A 667 21.75 -17.36 -31.27
C THR A 667 21.06 -16.02 -31.50
N VAL A 668 21.16 -15.07 -30.56
CA VAL A 668 20.52 -13.76 -30.67
C VAL A 668 21.16 -12.91 -31.77
N SER A 669 22.48 -13.00 -31.96
CA SER A 669 23.20 -12.30 -33.04
C SER A 669 22.80 -12.77 -34.44
N ASN A 670 22.28 -14.00 -34.56
CA ASN A 670 21.80 -14.55 -35.83
C ASN A 670 20.35 -14.16 -36.16
N ILE A 671 19.64 -13.47 -35.25
CA ILE A 671 18.25 -13.02 -35.50
C ILE A 671 18.28 -11.77 -36.39
N PRO A 672 17.67 -11.78 -37.60
CA PRO A 672 17.78 -10.67 -38.54
C PRO A 672 17.22 -9.33 -38.05
N SER A 673 16.28 -9.34 -37.10
CA SER A 673 15.65 -8.15 -36.53
C SER A 673 16.37 -7.58 -35.30
N VAL A 674 17.50 -8.19 -34.91
CA VAL A 674 18.28 -7.80 -33.73
C VAL A 674 19.69 -7.44 -34.18
N SER A 675 20.23 -6.35 -33.65
CA SER A 675 21.60 -5.90 -33.90
C SER A 675 22.34 -5.68 -32.58
N LEU A 676 23.66 -5.78 -32.60
CA LEU A 676 24.48 -5.29 -31.49
C LEU A 676 24.25 -3.78 -31.33
N PHE A 677 24.15 -3.34 -30.08
CA PHE A 677 23.95 -1.93 -29.79
C PHE A 677 25.16 -1.09 -30.23
N THR A 678 26.35 -1.55 -29.88
CA THR A 678 27.60 -0.89 -30.22
C THR A 678 27.99 -1.30 -31.63
N ALA A 679 28.12 -0.32 -32.54
CA ALA A 679 28.68 -0.58 -33.86
C ALA A 679 30.18 -0.87 -33.71
N LEU A 680 30.56 -2.11 -33.99
CA LEU A 680 31.95 -2.55 -33.96
C LEU A 680 32.64 -2.23 -35.29
N GLY A 681 33.92 -1.83 -35.24
CA GLY A 681 34.76 -1.77 -36.43
C GLY A 681 35.11 -3.18 -36.94
N ASP A 682 35.65 -3.29 -38.15
CA ASP A 682 35.95 -4.59 -38.78
C ASP A 682 36.87 -5.47 -37.91
N GLU A 683 37.87 -4.87 -37.25
CA GLU A 683 38.79 -5.59 -36.37
C GLU A 683 38.13 -6.05 -35.06
N ASP A 684 37.32 -5.19 -34.43
CA ASP A 684 36.58 -5.55 -33.21
C ASP A 684 35.51 -6.62 -33.50
N ASP A 685 34.81 -6.54 -34.63
CA ASP A 685 33.82 -7.54 -35.06
C ASP A 685 34.50 -8.90 -35.34
N LYS A 686 35.65 -8.88 -36.01
CA LYS A 686 36.47 -10.08 -36.24
C LYS A 686 36.97 -10.67 -34.92
N ALA A 687 37.46 -9.84 -34.00
CA ALA A 687 37.89 -10.26 -32.66
C ALA A 687 36.72 -10.84 -31.84
N PHE A 688 35.57 -10.17 -31.83
CA PHE A 688 34.34 -10.61 -31.17
C PHE A 688 33.89 -12.00 -31.64
N LYS A 689 33.81 -12.21 -32.96
CA LYS A 689 33.45 -13.51 -33.56
C LYS A 689 34.49 -14.59 -33.28
N LYS A 690 35.79 -14.25 -33.30
CA LYS A 690 36.87 -15.17 -32.96
C LYS A 690 36.79 -15.64 -31.50
N LEU A 691 36.51 -14.73 -30.56
CA LEU A 691 36.35 -15.06 -29.14
C LEU A 691 35.17 -16.01 -28.90
N LEU A 692 34.00 -15.74 -29.49
CA LEU A 692 32.84 -16.64 -29.42
C LEU A 692 33.18 -18.05 -29.94
N LYS A 693 33.76 -18.13 -31.16
CA LYS A 693 34.16 -19.40 -31.78
C LYS A 693 35.19 -20.16 -30.93
N MET A 694 36.14 -19.45 -30.32
CA MET A 694 37.15 -20.06 -29.45
C MET A 694 36.56 -20.57 -28.14
N GLU A 695 35.66 -19.82 -27.50
CA GLU A 695 34.96 -20.27 -26.28
C GLU A 695 34.14 -21.53 -26.58
N SER A 696 33.35 -21.53 -27.66
CA SER A 696 32.57 -22.70 -28.11
C SER A 696 33.45 -23.93 -28.36
N LYS A 697 34.65 -23.76 -28.94
CA LYS A 697 35.63 -24.84 -29.11
C LYS A 697 36.15 -25.36 -27.76
N LEU A 698 36.55 -24.47 -26.85
CA LEU A 698 37.04 -24.84 -25.53
C LEU A 698 35.97 -25.53 -24.68
N SER A 699 34.72 -25.05 -24.72
CA SER A 699 33.58 -25.69 -24.04
C SER A 699 33.32 -27.11 -24.55
N ASN A 700 33.36 -27.31 -25.87
CA ASN A 700 33.19 -28.63 -26.46
C ASN A 700 34.29 -29.62 -26.05
N GLU A 701 35.52 -29.17 -25.90
CA GLU A 701 36.67 -30.00 -25.56
C GLU A 701 36.78 -30.23 -24.05
N GLU A 702 36.48 -29.23 -23.22
CA GLU A 702 36.38 -29.39 -21.77
C GLU A 702 35.38 -30.48 -21.39
N ARG A 703 34.25 -30.59 -22.11
CA ARG A 703 33.24 -31.63 -21.91
C ARG A 703 33.71 -33.04 -22.28
N LYS A 704 34.72 -33.17 -23.14
CA LYS A 704 35.28 -34.47 -23.55
C LYS A 704 36.40 -34.95 -22.64
N VAL A 705 37.04 -34.02 -21.92
CA VAL A 705 38.22 -34.30 -21.09
C VAL A 705 37.78 -34.59 -19.65
N SER A 706 38.36 -35.63 -19.04
CA SER A 706 38.11 -35.96 -17.64
C SER A 706 38.52 -34.82 -16.69
N PRO A 707 37.84 -34.64 -15.53
CA PRO A 707 38.18 -33.60 -14.56
C PRO A 707 39.67 -33.65 -14.21
N GLY A 708 40.38 -32.53 -14.43
CA GLY A 708 41.83 -32.50 -14.36
C GLY A 708 42.42 -31.09 -14.49
N THR A 709 43.75 -31.00 -14.50
CA THR A 709 44.45 -29.69 -14.61
C THR A 709 44.11 -29.01 -15.94
N ASP A 710 44.10 -29.74 -17.05
CA ASP A 710 43.78 -29.19 -18.37
C ASP A 710 42.31 -28.74 -18.48
N SER A 711 41.36 -29.53 -17.96
CA SER A 711 39.94 -29.14 -17.86
C SER A 711 39.79 -27.86 -17.05
N SER A 712 40.44 -27.75 -15.88
CA SER A 712 40.39 -26.53 -15.06
C SER A 712 41.03 -25.30 -15.71
N ARG A 713 42.03 -25.51 -16.59
CA ARG A 713 42.69 -24.43 -17.35
C ARG A 713 41.81 -23.99 -18.53
N MET A 714 41.18 -24.92 -19.23
CA MET A 714 40.18 -24.61 -20.27
C MET A 714 39.01 -23.83 -19.67
N HIS A 715 38.50 -24.28 -18.53
CA HIS A 715 37.45 -23.59 -17.79
C HIS A 715 37.83 -22.14 -17.44
N ALA A 716 39.00 -21.95 -16.83
CA ALA A 716 39.48 -20.60 -16.50
C ALA A 716 39.65 -19.72 -17.75
N MET A 717 40.15 -20.28 -18.85
CA MET A 717 40.29 -19.54 -20.11
C MET A 717 38.95 -19.15 -20.71
N ARG A 718 37.94 -20.01 -20.69
CA ARG A 718 36.59 -19.70 -21.21
C ARG A 718 36.00 -18.47 -20.55
N PHE A 719 36.05 -18.39 -19.21
CA PHE A 719 35.59 -17.21 -18.49
C PHE A 719 36.42 -15.95 -18.82
N LEU A 720 37.74 -16.07 -19.02
CA LEU A 720 38.54 -14.93 -19.45
C LEU A 720 38.15 -14.43 -20.85
N LEU A 721 37.95 -15.33 -21.82
CA LEU A 721 37.49 -14.98 -23.17
C LEU A 721 36.15 -14.24 -23.13
N MET A 722 35.22 -14.67 -22.28
CA MET A 722 33.93 -14.02 -22.11
C MET A 722 34.03 -12.63 -21.47
N GLN A 723 34.86 -12.49 -20.42
CA GLN A 723 35.09 -11.18 -19.79
C GLN A 723 35.70 -10.20 -20.80
N LEU A 724 36.66 -10.66 -21.61
CA LEU A 724 37.28 -9.87 -22.66
C LEU A 724 36.29 -9.51 -23.78
N LEU A 725 35.42 -10.43 -24.17
CA LEU A 725 34.36 -10.18 -25.14
C LEU A 725 33.43 -9.05 -24.67
N LEU A 726 33.06 -9.03 -23.38
CA LEU A 726 32.26 -7.95 -22.79
C LEU A 726 33.02 -6.61 -22.76
N GLN A 727 34.36 -6.64 -22.62
CA GLN A 727 35.18 -5.43 -22.67
C GLN A 727 35.25 -4.82 -24.07
N ILE A 728 35.34 -5.63 -25.14
CA ILE A 728 35.29 -5.13 -26.53
C ILE A 728 33.98 -4.34 -26.77
N LEU A 729 32.87 -4.81 -26.20
CA LEU A 729 31.57 -4.14 -26.35
C LEU A 729 31.42 -2.87 -25.51
N LEU A 730 32.11 -2.79 -24.37
CA LEU A 730 32.15 -1.58 -23.51
C LEU A 730 33.10 -0.51 -24.06
N HIS A 731 34.23 -0.94 -24.62
CA HIS A 731 35.34 -0.11 -25.05
C HIS A 731 35.84 -0.54 -26.45
N PRO A 732 35.07 -0.25 -27.51
CA PRO A 732 35.48 -0.59 -28.89
C PRO A 732 36.84 0.04 -29.24
N GLY A 733 37.69 -0.72 -29.92
CA GLY A 733 39.02 -0.31 -30.36
C GLY A 733 40.14 -0.54 -29.35
N GLU A 734 39.84 -0.77 -28.05
CA GLU A 734 40.88 -0.92 -27.02
C GLU A 734 41.40 -2.37 -26.87
N PHE A 735 40.58 -3.37 -27.19
CA PHE A 735 40.81 -4.76 -26.75
C PHE A 735 40.96 -5.81 -27.87
N HIS A 736 40.87 -5.43 -29.15
CA HIS A 736 40.92 -6.38 -30.26
C HIS A 736 42.29 -7.09 -30.39
N GLU A 737 43.41 -6.39 -30.17
CA GLU A 737 44.76 -6.98 -30.19
C GLU A 737 44.89 -8.07 -29.11
N ALA A 738 44.55 -7.72 -27.86
CA ALA A 738 44.57 -8.67 -26.75
C ALA A 738 43.63 -9.88 -26.98
N ALA A 739 42.52 -9.69 -27.66
CA ALA A 739 41.60 -10.78 -28.02
C ALA A 739 42.19 -11.73 -29.07
N ILE A 740 42.91 -11.19 -30.06
CA ILE A 740 43.63 -11.99 -31.06
C ILE A 740 44.76 -12.77 -30.38
N ASP A 741 45.58 -12.10 -29.58
CA ASP A 741 46.69 -12.71 -28.85
C ASP A 741 46.20 -13.82 -27.92
N LEU A 742 45.12 -13.58 -27.17
CA LEU A 742 44.54 -14.57 -26.28
C LEU A 742 43.98 -15.79 -27.05
N THR A 743 43.43 -15.57 -28.25
CA THR A 743 42.99 -16.66 -29.14
C THR A 743 44.17 -17.50 -29.62
N ILE A 744 45.30 -16.86 -29.95
CA ILE A 744 46.56 -17.55 -30.31
C ILE A 744 47.10 -18.32 -29.12
N CYS A 745 47.13 -17.71 -27.93
CA CYS A 745 47.49 -18.36 -26.67
C CYS A 745 46.65 -19.61 -26.42
N CYS A 746 45.33 -19.57 -26.65
CA CYS A 746 44.47 -20.75 -26.52
C CYS A 746 44.88 -21.88 -27.49
N LYS A 747 45.12 -21.57 -28.77
CA LYS A 747 45.58 -22.57 -29.76
C LYS A 747 46.93 -23.19 -29.37
N LYS A 748 47.87 -22.38 -28.85
CA LYS A 748 49.20 -22.83 -28.41
C LYS A 748 49.15 -23.63 -27.11
N ALA A 749 48.29 -23.25 -26.16
CA ALA A 749 48.09 -23.96 -24.90
C ALA A 749 47.40 -25.33 -25.07
N PHE A 750 46.61 -25.47 -26.12
CA PHE A 750 45.75 -26.63 -26.37
C PHE A 750 45.90 -27.10 -27.82
N SER A 751 46.94 -27.89 -28.08
CA SER A 751 47.38 -28.29 -29.43
C SER A 751 46.32 -29.01 -30.28
N PHE A 752 45.28 -29.59 -29.66
CA PHE A 752 44.15 -30.20 -30.38
C PHE A 752 43.26 -29.17 -31.09
N LEU A 753 43.30 -27.89 -30.68
CA LEU A 753 42.51 -26.81 -31.30
C LEU A 753 43.03 -26.39 -32.69
N SER A 754 44.28 -26.75 -33.02
CA SER A 754 44.93 -26.42 -34.29
C SER A 754 44.63 -27.42 -35.41
N GLN A 755 44.06 -28.59 -35.12
CA GLN A 755 43.89 -29.68 -36.09
C GLN A 755 42.59 -29.63 -36.93
N GLY A 756 41.78 -28.58 -36.81
CA GLY A 756 40.44 -28.52 -37.40
C GLY A 756 40.09 -27.23 -38.16
N ASN A 757 41.08 -26.40 -38.53
CA ASN A 757 40.82 -25.20 -39.32
C ASN A 757 40.88 -25.52 -40.83
N SER A 758 39.92 -25.01 -41.60
CA SER A 758 40.02 -24.93 -43.05
C SER A 758 41.15 -23.99 -43.45
N GLU A 759 41.82 -24.30 -44.56
CA GLU A 759 43.05 -23.69 -45.10
C GLU A 759 43.04 -22.16 -45.31
N GLU A 760 41.96 -21.45 -44.95
CA GLU A 760 41.82 -19.99 -45.09
C GLU A 760 42.21 -19.18 -43.83
N GLU A 761 42.47 -19.84 -42.69
CA GLU A 761 42.94 -19.15 -41.45
C GLU A 761 44.47 -19.26 -41.23
N GLU A 762 45.21 -19.88 -42.16
CA GLU A 762 46.68 -20.07 -42.09
C GLU A 762 47.42 -19.16 -43.07
N GLU A 763 47.32 -17.84 -42.88
CA GLU A 763 48.35 -16.95 -43.41
C GLU A 763 48.90 -16.13 -42.23
N GLU A 764 50.23 -16.20 -42.08
CA GLU A 764 51.09 -15.51 -41.09
C GLU A 764 51.42 -16.23 -39.77
N GLU A 765 52.09 -17.39 -39.79
CA GLU A 765 53.01 -17.78 -38.69
C GLU A 765 54.21 -18.59 -39.22
N GLU A 766 55.08 -17.99 -40.06
CA GLU A 766 56.47 -18.44 -40.24
C GLU A 766 57.43 -17.42 -39.60
N GLY A 767 57.62 -17.56 -38.29
CA GLY A 767 58.61 -16.83 -37.52
C GLY A 767 58.67 -17.42 -36.12
N SER A 768 59.89 -17.60 -35.60
CA SER A 768 60.20 -18.09 -34.25
C SER A 768 59.23 -17.55 -33.19
N ALA A 769 58.15 -18.31 -32.91
CA ALA A 769 57.09 -17.87 -32.01
C ALA A 769 57.61 -17.74 -30.57
N PRO A 770 57.29 -16.66 -29.84
CA PRO A 770 57.62 -16.53 -28.42
C PRO A 770 57.00 -17.68 -27.62
N GLN A 771 57.57 -18.01 -26.45
CA GLN A 771 56.97 -19.06 -25.61
C GLN A 771 55.55 -18.64 -25.23
N PHE A 772 54.60 -19.59 -25.26
CA PHE A 772 53.18 -19.33 -24.96
C PHE A 772 52.98 -18.48 -23.69
N MET A 773 53.79 -18.73 -22.66
CA MET A 773 53.75 -18.00 -21.39
C MET A 773 54.17 -16.53 -21.52
N ASP A 774 55.11 -16.21 -22.41
CA ASP A 774 55.56 -14.83 -22.63
C ASP A 774 54.43 -14.02 -23.27
N VAL A 775 53.82 -14.54 -24.35
CA VAL A 775 52.68 -13.88 -25.03
C VAL A 775 51.49 -13.75 -24.08
N LEU A 776 51.23 -14.78 -23.26
CA LEU A 776 50.12 -14.76 -22.30
C LEU A 776 50.34 -13.70 -21.21
N VAL A 777 51.56 -13.60 -20.67
CA VAL A 777 51.90 -12.62 -19.64
C VAL A 777 51.87 -11.20 -20.23
N ASP A 778 52.40 -10.99 -21.43
CA ASP A 778 52.34 -9.70 -22.12
C ASP A 778 50.89 -9.29 -22.40
N THR A 779 50.04 -10.22 -22.82
CA THR A 779 48.60 -10.00 -22.99
C THR A 779 47.94 -9.63 -21.66
N PHE A 780 48.31 -10.25 -20.54
CA PHE A 780 47.79 -9.86 -19.23
C PHE A 780 48.25 -8.47 -18.83
N LEU A 781 49.53 -8.14 -19.06
CA LEU A 781 50.08 -6.82 -18.77
C LEU A 781 49.42 -5.71 -19.62
N SER A 782 48.98 -6.00 -20.84
CA SER A 782 48.21 -5.05 -21.66
C SER A 782 46.77 -4.89 -21.20
N LEU A 783 46.15 -5.93 -20.63
CA LEU A 783 44.78 -5.90 -20.10
C LEU A 783 44.67 -5.23 -18.72
N LEU A 784 45.68 -5.37 -17.85
CA LEU A 784 45.64 -4.90 -16.46
C LEU A 784 45.34 -3.39 -16.30
N PRO A 785 45.91 -2.45 -17.09
CA PRO A 785 45.68 -1.02 -16.92
C PRO A 785 44.22 -0.57 -17.11
N HIS A 786 43.45 -1.32 -17.90
CA HIS A 786 42.06 -0.99 -18.28
C HIS A 786 41.05 -2.04 -17.79
N SER A 787 41.46 -2.87 -16.83
CA SER A 787 40.71 -4.05 -16.40
C SER A 787 39.58 -3.76 -15.42
N SER A 788 38.41 -4.39 -15.65
CA SER A 788 37.36 -4.47 -14.64
C SER A 788 37.74 -5.48 -13.54
N GLY A 789 37.13 -5.36 -12.35
CA GLY A 789 37.28 -6.35 -11.27
C GLY A 789 37.04 -7.80 -11.72
N PRO A 790 35.94 -8.09 -12.44
CA PRO A 790 35.69 -9.41 -13.04
C PRO A 790 36.78 -9.88 -14.01
N LEU A 791 37.30 -8.98 -14.85
CA LEU A 791 38.40 -9.33 -15.79
C LEU A 791 39.67 -9.68 -15.02
N ASN A 792 40.03 -8.89 -14.00
CA ASN A 792 41.18 -9.16 -13.14
C ASN A 792 41.06 -10.51 -12.43
N TYR A 793 39.87 -10.82 -11.91
CA TYR A 793 39.61 -12.12 -11.30
C TYR A 793 39.81 -13.26 -12.30
N ALA A 794 39.31 -13.13 -13.53
CA ALA A 794 39.49 -14.14 -14.56
C ALA A 794 40.98 -14.32 -14.95
N ILE A 795 41.73 -13.23 -15.09
CA ILE A 795 43.18 -13.25 -15.31
C ILE A 795 43.89 -14.00 -14.17
N GLU A 796 43.54 -13.68 -12.92
CA GLU A 796 44.10 -14.35 -11.74
C GLU A 796 43.81 -15.86 -11.76
N GLN A 797 42.57 -16.27 -12.10
CA GLN A 797 42.22 -17.68 -12.21
C GLN A 797 43.05 -18.39 -13.28
N VAL A 798 43.20 -17.82 -14.48
CA VAL A 798 44.02 -18.42 -15.53
C VAL A 798 45.48 -18.53 -15.09
N PHE A 799 46.02 -17.49 -14.46
CA PHE A 799 47.39 -17.50 -13.95
C PHE A 799 47.58 -18.59 -12.88
N MET A 800 46.68 -18.67 -11.89
CA MET A 800 46.74 -19.66 -10.81
C MET A 800 46.67 -21.10 -11.34
N LYS A 801 45.81 -21.37 -12.33
CA LYS A 801 45.66 -22.71 -12.94
C LYS A 801 46.82 -23.06 -13.90
N SER A 802 47.55 -22.06 -14.38
CA SER A 802 48.70 -22.23 -15.29
C SER A 802 50.07 -22.30 -14.59
N LYS A 803 50.13 -22.07 -13.27
CA LYS A 803 51.39 -22.02 -12.47
C LYS A 803 52.32 -23.23 -12.63
N LYS A 804 51.83 -24.43 -12.94
CA LYS A 804 52.69 -25.61 -13.17
C LYS A 804 53.61 -25.48 -14.39
N HIS A 805 53.30 -24.60 -15.34
CA HIS A 805 54.15 -24.30 -16.51
C HIS A 805 55.09 -23.09 -16.31
N VAL A 806 55.00 -22.37 -15.19
CA VAL A 806 55.87 -21.21 -14.88
C VAL A 806 57.21 -21.65 -14.25
N THR A 807 57.29 -22.88 -13.75
CA THR A 807 58.47 -23.44 -13.05
C THR A 807 59.18 -24.56 -13.81
N ALA A 808 58.98 -24.67 -15.13
CA ALA A 808 59.66 -25.65 -15.97
C ALA A 808 60.76 -25.00 -16.81
#